data_AF-A0A920A5J4-F1
#
_entry.id   AF-A0A920A5J4-F1
#
_cell.length_a   1.000
_cell.length_b   1.000
_cell.length_c   1.000
_cell.angle_alpha   90.00
_cell.angle_beta   90.00
_cell.angle_gamma   90.00
#
_symmetry.space_group_name_H-M   'P 1'
#
loop_
_entity.id
_entity.type
_entity.pdbx_description
1 polymer ?
#
loop_
_entity_poly.entity_id
_entity_poly.type
_entity_poly.pdbx_seq_one_letter_code
_entity_poly.pdbx_strand_id
1 'polypeptide(L)'
;MKNKHNYLLRTSVCCFFIIQLIGCSGGGSSKAPTIIPQEATQQETDQRIPFEAFANEMVSPWGDVTATYSTSVYFASSYWPSNDKYKIVDYGFLEVTTEGTHPGDSYNPDEISYAGPYSNNAQWFEANLNNDEHVDLIYVGNNCCNRNYVLEDLMFTFINDGNGHYALSPEMFNDGIFPCVQGGRSWLSDEIDTMHPCGNQQDYTNGKIVADFNGDGISDYYDTSILFLSDGEGKLENLSHTNLPDLFFNDAHGQIFAHDAHYGDLDGDGDLDIFVPIVDSTVTGFKFGGAVDECSGCTQPIPFTALINDGSGFFTANHNIPQFTEWVEVDYDNWGNNIDNIWPTTAAIGDFDNDGHGDIALGWFNPIIADRYGFSKNSAGVVYFNNGNNDWTQRESIELPTNFFEANGNANDMEVFDFNNDGYLDIVLASTIHEPYYNSRVIQFFQNEQGKNFIDVTAAISPDHAKYADGNPYSSWWVGQGKMHIRDYDHDGDLDIIDVSTRTSVFVNNGNTFELYDDFVDADEDVLLWPVEIDGDHHYDFIGSNQTCAETTCTTSFYQLLDPPAESLLADFLTKADGFLQAVTQSTYLTDHLKHSNVFTNVFSYTNNKASILGYSAGSNNLSFTSGKVSGLMAGNFIGFSMQPGHLKIGLIATDISTIANNETRWFGNNRAELRSKNYETYFEAPLITINNIHFALGHAFSHVKIDQFTEEGSQLNLTFRANEFNFNSSYIRFGYEFSFLRLRGSINGGFRESNQSNLLMVDTVDNLTFYPSNKIKNQYLSMMLTRDIFYFQIVKDTFGEKVATGFQINL
;
A
#
# COMPACT_ATOMS: atom_id res chain seq x y z
N MET A 1 29.53 19.56 88.36
CA MET A 1 30.24 18.26 88.49
C MET A 1 30.73 17.81 87.12
N LYS A 2 31.45 16.69 87.01
CA LYS A 2 32.44 16.38 85.96
C LYS A 2 31.88 15.75 84.66
N ASN A 3 32.67 15.94 83.58
CA ASN A 3 32.89 15.06 82.41
C ASN A 3 31.78 14.88 81.35
N LYS A 4 32.02 14.70 80.04
CA LYS A 4 33.10 14.99 79.05
C LYS A 4 32.84 14.06 77.84
N HIS A 5 32.81 14.61 76.61
CA HIS A 5 33.21 14.00 75.31
C HIS A 5 32.36 12.81 74.76
N ASN A 6 32.30 12.50 73.45
CA ASN A 6 33.09 12.87 72.24
C ASN A 6 32.24 13.73 71.24
N TYR A 7 32.76 14.68 70.43
CA TYR A 7 33.78 14.67 69.35
C TYR A 7 33.35 13.94 68.05
N LEU A 8 33.63 14.37 66.79
CA LEU A 8 33.86 15.69 66.13
C LEU A 8 34.15 15.45 64.62
N LEU A 9 33.61 16.23 63.67
CA LEU A 9 34.18 16.74 62.38
C LEU A 9 33.03 17.46 61.62
N ARG A 10 33.09 18.75 61.27
CA ARG A 10 33.74 19.38 60.09
C ARG A 10 33.27 18.75 58.75
N THR A 11 32.79 19.49 57.75
CA THR A 11 33.20 20.85 57.30
C THR A 11 32.06 21.65 56.65
N SER A 12 32.06 22.98 56.80
CA SER A 12 31.11 23.92 56.16
C SER A 12 31.55 24.37 54.77
N VAL A 13 30.61 24.72 53.87
CA VAL A 13 30.84 25.68 52.76
C VAL A 13 29.61 26.57 52.53
N CYS A 14 29.88 27.84 52.25
CA CYS A 14 28.94 28.93 51.96
C CYS A 14 29.51 29.75 50.78
N CYS A 15 28.79 30.59 50.01
CA CYS A 15 27.39 31.02 50.08
C CYS A 15 26.97 31.72 48.77
N PHE A 16 25.66 31.80 48.46
CA PHE A 16 25.02 32.65 47.41
C PHE A 16 25.39 32.42 45.92
N PHE A 17 24.42 32.61 45.01
CA PHE A 17 24.29 33.78 44.10
C PHE A 17 22.98 33.65 43.25
N ILE A 18 22.05 34.60 43.32
CA ILE A 18 21.80 35.73 42.38
C ILE A 18 21.33 35.34 40.95
N ILE A 19 20.22 35.99 40.56
CA ILE A 19 19.61 36.06 39.21
C ILE A 19 20.60 36.59 38.16
N GLN A 20 20.65 35.99 36.96
CA GLN A 20 20.96 36.69 35.70
C GLN A 20 20.27 35.98 34.51
N LEU A 21 20.11 36.74 33.42
CA LEU A 21 19.41 36.38 32.18
C LEU A 21 20.42 36.01 31.07
N ILE A 22 19.90 35.45 29.97
CA ILE A 22 20.51 35.28 28.63
C ILE A 22 21.49 34.11 28.43
N GLY A 23 21.03 33.14 27.62
CA GLY A 23 21.71 32.73 26.38
C GLY A 23 22.87 31.74 26.47
N CYS A 24 22.67 30.54 25.91
CA CYS A 24 23.76 29.68 25.42
C CYS A 24 23.40 29.07 24.06
N SER A 25 24.21 29.42 23.06
CA SER A 25 24.38 28.68 21.81
C SER A 25 25.46 27.61 21.96
N GLY A 26 25.22 26.41 21.42
CA GLY A 26 26.26 25.55 20.80
C GLY A 26 27.24 24.74 21.69
N GLY A 27 27.00 23.41 21.73
CA GLY A 27 28.01 22.33 21.78
C GLY A 27 28.87 22.12 23.05
N GLY A 28 29.18 20.89 23.48
CA GLY A 28 28.76 19.55 23.02
C GLY A 28 29.62 18.43 23.64
N SER A 29 29.05 17.22 23.78
CA SER A 29 29.70 15.95 24.23
C SER A 29 30.17 15.89 25.70
N SER A 30 30.02 14.80 26.47
CA SER A 30 29.77 13.38 26.15
C SER A 30 28.81 12.68 27.14
N LYS A 31 28.36 11.47 26.77
CA LYS A 31 27.14 10.77 27.26
C LYS A 31 27.23 10.13 28.66
N ALA A 32 26.07 10.09 29.34
CA ALA A 32 25.49 8.85 29.89
C ALA A 32 23.94 8.99 29.88
N PRO A 33 23.19 8.21 29.09
CA PRO A 33 21.74 8.41 28.94
C PRO A 33 20.94 7.76 30.08
N THR A 34 19.85 8.42 30.49
CA THR A 34 18.77 7.80 31.28
C THR A 34 17.64 7.43 30.33
N ILE A 35 17.12 6.21 30.46
CA ILE A 35 16.15 5.63 29.53
C ILE A 35 14.82 6.37 29.65
N ILE A 36 14.40 6.97 28.54
CA ILE A 36 13.03 7.39 28.26
C ILE A 36 12.42 6.25 27.42
N PRO A 37 11.15 5.85 27.62
CA PRO A 37 10.43 5.11 26.59
C PRO A 37 10.27 6.07 25.41
N GLN A 38 11.16 5.94 24.42
CA GLN A 38 10.90 6.51 23.11
C GLN A 38 9.58 5.91 22.62
N GLU A 39 8.65 6.75 22.17
CA GLU A 39 7.96 6.41 20.93
C GLU A 39 9.07 6.14 19.93
N ALA A 40 9.22 4.87 19.55
CA ALA A 40 10.12 4.52 18.48
C ALA A 40 9.46 5.03 17.19
N THR A 41 9.82 6.24 16.79
CA THR A 41 10.15 6.40 15.37
C THR A 41 11.27 5.42 15.10
N GLN A 42 10.90 4.19 14.74
CA GLN A 42 11.82 3.24 14.13
C GLN A 42 12.44 3.99 12.96
N GLN A 43 13.73 4.25 13.07
CA GLN A 43 14.49 4.61 11.89
C GLN A 43 14.49 3.34 11.06
N GLU A 44 13.71 3.34 9.98
CA GLU A 44 13.64 2.24 9.02
C GLU A 44 15.06 1.80 8.65
N THR A 45 15.31 0.51 8.89
CA THR A 45 16.60 -0.14 8.64
C THR A 45 16.44 -0.99 7.40
N ASP A 46 17.44 -0.96 6.51
CA ASP A 46 17.50 -1.86 5.36
C ASP A 46 17.38 -3.31 5.83
N GLN A 47 16.29 -3.99 5.48
CA GLN A 47 16.04 -5.41 5.75
C GLN A 47 16.10 -6.27 4.48
N ARG A 48 16.18 -5.66 3.30
CA ARG A 48 16.42 -6.34 2.01
C ARG A 48 17.61 -7.28 2.14
N ILE A 49 17.59 -8.40 1.42
CA ILE A 49 18.66 -9.40 1.43
C ILE A 49 19.61 -9.09 0.26
N PRO A 50 20.78 -8.43 0.48
CA PRO A 50 21.66 -8.05 -0.61
C PRO A 50 22.42 -9.25 -1.16
N PHE A 51 22.54 -9.32 -2.50
CA PHE A 51 23.35 -10.33 -3.19
C PHE A 51 24.63 -9.73 -3.80
N GLU A 52 25.59 -10.59 -4.17
CA GLU A 52 26.80 -10.16 -4.89
C GLU A 52 26.45 -9.82 -6.33
N ALA A 53 26.71 -8.58 -6.74
CA ALA A 53 26.38 -8.11 -8.07
C ALA A 53 27.11 -8.91 -9.17
N PHE A 54 26.38 -9.29 -10.21
CA PHE A 54 26.88 -10.05 -11.36
C PHE A 54 26.43 -9.40 -12.67
N ALA A 55 26.98 -9.86 -13.79
CA ALA A 55 26.65 -9.33 -15.10
C ALA A 55 26.54 -10.43 -16.15
N ASN A 56 25.62 -10.26 -17.10
CA ASN A 56 25.61 -11.02 -18.35
C ASN A 56 26.29 -10.19 -19.45
N GLU A 57 27.38 -10.72 -20.01
CA GLU A 57 28.17 -10.07 -21.07
C GLU A 57 27.79 -10.66 -22.44
N MET A 58 27.23 -9.82 -23.31
CA MET A 58 26.69 -10.20 -24.62
C MET A 58 27.40 -9.44 -25.75
N VAL A 59 27.30 -9.94 -26.99
CA VAL A 59 27.86 -9.27 -28.18
C VAL A 59 26.78 -9.11 -29.24
N SER A 60 26.22 -7.91 -29.32
CA SER A 60 25.26 -7.54 -30.36
C SER A 60 25.96 -7.27 -31.72
N PRO A 61 25.22 -7.23 -32.84
CA PRO A 61 25.76 -6.78 -34.13
C PRO A 61 26.33 -5.35 -34.14
N TRP A 62 26.06 -4.56 -33.10
CA TRP A 62 26.46 -3.14 -32.99
C TRP A 62 27.56 -2.88 -31.95
N GLY A 63 27.90 -3.89 -31.14
CA GLY A 63 28.95 -3.82 -30.12
C GLY A 63 28.66 -4.69 -28.91
N ASP A 64 29.59 -4.67 -27.97
CA ASP A 64 29.46 -5.33 -26.67
C ASP A 64 28.28 -4.73 -25.90
N VAL A 65 27.51 -5.58 -25.22
CA VAL A 65 26.38 -5.20 -24.36
C VAL A 65 26.55 -5.89 -23.00
N THR A 66 26.17 -5.23 -21.91
CA THR A 66 26.29 -5.83 -20.57
C THR A 66 25.04 -5.52 -19.77
N ALA A 67 24.37 -6.56 -19.24
CA ALA A 67 23.29 -6.41 -18.27
C ALA A 67 23.83 -6.73 -16.87
N THR A 68 23.91 -5.73 -15.99
CA THR A 68 24.41 -5.85 -14.62
C THR A 68 23.25 -5.91 -13.63
N TYR A 69 23.28 -6.88 -12.72
CA TYR A 69 22.26 -7.15 -11.73
C TYR A 69 22.81 -6.92 -10.33
N SER A 70 22.12 -6.14 -9.50
CA SER A 70 22.58 -5.78 -8.15
C SER A 70 21.45 -5.38 -7.22
N THR A 71 21.73 -5.27 -5.91
CA THR A 71 20.86 -4.57 -4.96
C THR A 71 21.28 -3.10 -4.87
N SER A 72 20.31 -2.18 -4.99
CA SER A 72 20.58 -0.73 -5.02
C SER A 72 20.90 -0.13 -3.64
N VAL A 73 21.21 1.16 -3.61
CA VAL A 73 21.27 1.95 -2.37
C VAL A 73 19.90 1.99 -1.70
N TYR A 74 19.84 1.65 -0.41
CA TYR A 74 18.59 1.68 0.36
C TYR A 74 17.95 3.08 0.45
N PHE A 75 16.66 3.12 0.17
CA PHE A 75 15.77 4.25 0.46
C PHE A 75 14.62 3.76 1.36
N ALA A 76 14.43 4.45 2.49
CA ALA A 76 13.32 4.21 3.41
C ALA A 76 11.97 4.58 2.73
N SER A 77 10.87 3.93 3.13
CA SER A 77 9.52 4.14 2.57
C SER A 77 9.11 5.61 2.56
N SER A 78 9.50 6.34 3.62
CA SER A 78 9.29 7.78 3.78
C SER A 78 9.94 8.70 2.72
N TYR A 79 10.76 8.17 1.81
CA TYR A 79 11.27 8.90 0.64
C TYR A 79 10.33 8.85 -0.56
N TRP A 80 9.39 7.91 -0.58
CA TRP A 80 8.50 7.61 -1.70
C TRP A 80 7.07 8.11 -1.46
N PRO A 81 6.27 8.26 -2.52
CA PRO A 81 4.83 8.44 -2.39
C PRO A 81 4.17 7.31 -1.59
N SER A 82 3.14 7.66 -0.84
CA SER A 82 2.24 6.74 -0.14
C SER A 82 0.86 7.39 -0.04
N ASN A 83 -0.18 6.57 -0.03
CA ASN A 83 -1.56 7.00 0.20
C ASN A 83 -2.17 6.22 1.37
N ASP A 84 -3.50 6.13 1.41
CA ASP A 84 -4.21 5.47 2.52
C ASP A 84 -4.29 3.95 2.35
N LYS A 85 -3.96 3.40 1.17
CA LYS A 85 -3.94 1.96 0.86
C LYS A 85 -2.55 1.38 0.55
N TYR A 86 -1.57 2.16 0.10
CA TYR A 86 -0.28 1.63 -0.36
C TYR A 86 0.93 2.48 0.05
N LYS A 87 2.06 1.79 0.29
CA LYS A 87 3.41 2.34 0.54
C LYS A 87 4.44 1.62 -0.34
N ILE A 88 5.41 2.35 -0.87
CA ILE A 88 6.59 1.75 -1.51
C ILE A 88 7.60 1.37 -0.42
N VAL A 89 8.06 0.12 -0.43
CA VAL A 89 9.13 -0.41 0.43
C VAL A 89 10.16 -1.18 -0.38
N ASP A 90 11.26 -1.58 0.27
CA ASP A 90 12.33 -2.41 -0.30
C ASP A 90 12.83 -2.00 -1.70
N TYR A 91 12.79 -0.69 -1.97
CA TYR A 91 13.13 -0.13 -3.26
C TYR A 91 14.53 -0.54 -3.72
N GLY A 92 14.60 -1.07 -4.94
CA GLY A 92 15.80 -1.62 -5.55
C GLY A 92 16.36 -2.85 -4.83
N PHE A 93 15.50 -3.73 -4.31
CA PHE A 93 15.92 -5.08 -3.89
C PHE A 93 16.59 -5.82 -5.07
N LEU A 94 16.03 -5.63 -6.28
CA LEU A 94 16.68 -5.88 -7.57
C LEU A 94 16.82 -4.57 -8.35
N GLU A 95 18.00 -4.34 -8.91
CA GLU A 95 18.31 -3.27 -9.86
C GLU A 95 19.08 -3.86 -11.04
N VAL A 96 18.59 -3.58 -12.25
CA VAL A 96 19.10 -4.10 -13.52
C VAL A 96 19.56 -2.93 -14.38
N THR A 97 20.85 -2.90 -14.73
CA THR A 97 21.44 -1.86 -15.58
C THR A 97 22.02 -2.46 -16.85
N THR A 98 21.46 -2.07 -17.99
CA THR A 98 22.01 -2.35 -19.32
C THR A 98 23.04 -1.28 -19.70
N GLU A 99 24.17 -1.70 -20.29
CA GLU A 99 25.12 -0.83 -20.98
C GLU A 99 25.28 -1.33 -22.43
N GLY A 100 25.05 -0.47 -23.42
CA GLY A 100 25.06 -0.83 -24.84
C GLY A 100 23.97 -0.10 -25.63
N THR A 101 24.04 -0.10 -26.96
CA THR A 101 23.07 0.61 -27.84
C THR A 101 22.67 -0.17 -29.08
N HIS A 102 21.49 0.13 -29.62
CA HIS A 102 20.92 -0.42 -30.85
C HIS A 102 20.50 0.72 -31.81
N PRO A 103 20.40 0.48 -33.13
CA PRO A 103 20.11 1.51 -34.13
C PRO A 103 18.63 1.89 -34.25
N GLY A 104 17.76 1.41 -33.34
CA GLY A 104 16.32 1.46 -33.49
C GLY A 104 15.79 0.40 -34.46
N ASP A 105 14.47 0.20 -34.46
CA ASP A 105 13.75 -0.76 -35.29
C ASP A 105 12.45 -0.14 -35.81
N SER A 106 12.08 -0.49 -37.03
CA SER A 106 10.83 -0.06 -37.68
C SER A 106 10.31 -1.14 -38.63
N TYR A 107 10.56 -2.42 -38.33
CA TYR A 107 10.01 -3.54 -39.09
C TYR A 107 8.49 -3.62 -38.90
N ASN A 108 8.03 -3.55 -37.64
CA ASN A 108 6.64 -3.23 -37.31
C ASN A 108 6.48 -1.70 -37.36
N PRO A 109 5.61 -1.12 -38.22
CA PRO A 109 5.39 0.32 -38.29
C PRO A 109 4.61 0.88 -37.09
N ASP A 110 3.94 0.02 -36.32
CA ASP A 110 3.11 0.40 -35.18
C ASP A 110 3.89 0.35 -33.85
N GLU A 111 5.01 -0.39 -33.84
CA GLU A 111 5.93 -0.55 -32.70
C GLU A 111 7.34 -0.03 -33.05
N ILE A 112 7.42 1.24 -33.48
CA ILE A 112 8.70 1.85 -33.85
C ILE A 112 9.56 2.10 -32.60
N SER A 113 10.71 1.45 -32.58
CA SER A 113 11.76 1.64 -31.59
C SER A 113 12.81 2.63 -32.11
N TYR A 114 13.12 3.68 -31.34
CA TYR A 114 14.14 4.67 -31.71
C TYR A 114 15.54 4.21 -31.30
N ALA A 115 16.58 4.69 -32.01
CA ALA A 115 17.97 4.40 -31.65
C ALA A 115 18.32 4.94 -30.26
N GLY A 116 18.85 4.08 -29.39
CA GLY A 116 19.11 4.39 -27.99
C GLY A 116 19.82 3.26 -27.25
N PRO A 117 19.85 3.30 -25.91
CA PRO A 117 20.22 2.14 -25.10
C PRO A 117 19.13 1.05 -25.19
N TYR A 118 19.49 -0.19 -24.93
CA TYR A 118 18.48 -1.23 -24.66
C TYR A 118 17.76 -0.88 -23.36
N SER A 119 16.44 -0.73 -23.37
CA SER A 119 15.65 -0.63 -22.15
C SER A 119 15.22 -2.02 -21.69
N ASN A 120 15.02 -2.17 -20.38
CA ASN A 120 14.76 -3.45 -19.74
C ASN A 120 13.62 -3.32 -18.73
N ASN A 121 12.67 -4.24 -18.80
CA ASN A 121 11.65 -4.45 -17.79
C ASN A 121 11.64 -5.95 -17.42
N ALA A 122 10.58 -6.42 -16.77
CA ALA A 122 10.39 -7.83 -16.45
C ALA A 122 8.91 -8.18 -16.34
N GLN A 123 8.63 -9.48 -16.33
CA GLN A 123 7.42 -10.04 -15.75
C GLN A 123 7.77 -10.70 -14.42
N TRP A 124 6.87 -10.60 -13.45
CA TRP A 124 7.00 -11.23 -12.14
C TRP A 124 5.84 -12.20 -11.94
N PHE A 125 6.17 -13.36 -11.39
CA PHE A 125 5.23 -14.44 -11.13
C PHE A 125 5.38 -14.91 -9.69
N GLU A 126 4.26 -15.14 -9.04
CA GLU A 126 4.18 -15.91 -7.81
C GLU A 126 4.61 -17.35 -8.07
N ALA A 127 5.32 -17.95 -7.13
CA ALA A 127 5.78 -19.31 -7.19
C ALA A 127 5.81 -19.95 -5.80
N ASN A 128 5.77 -21.27 -5.75
CA ASN A 128 6.21 -22.07 -4.61
C ASN A 128 7.51 -22.76 -5.02
N LEU A 129 8.65 -22.31 -4.50
CA LEU A 129 9.96 -22.85 -4.89
C LEU A 129 10.58 -23.71 -3.79
N ASN A 130 10.00 -23.75 -2.59
CA ASN A 130 10.61 -24.42 -1.44
C ASN A 130 9.65 -25.30 -0.58
N ASN A 131 8.34 -25.29 -0.89
CA ASN A 131 7.27 -25.96 -0.15
C ASN A 131 7.06 -25.47 1.31
N ASP A 132 7.17 -24.16 1.56
CA ASP A 132 6.74 -23.49 2.79
C ASP A 132 5.37 -22.79 2.65
N GLU A 133 5.05 -21.84 3.53
CA GLU A 133 3.74 -21.14 3.59
C GLU A 133 3.81 -19.72 2.98
N HIS A 134 4.94 -19.35 2.36
CA HIS A 134 5.22 -18.02 1.82
C HIS A 134 5.30 -18.06 0.29
N VAL A 135 4.90 -16.95 -0.35
CA VAL A 135 4.99 -16.81 -1.80
C VAL A 135 6.43 -16.47 -2.16
N ASP A 136 7.06 -17.36 -2.93
CA ASP A 136 8.34 -17.13 -3.61
C ASP A 136 8.09 -16.44 -4.97
N LEU A 137 9.14 -15.94 -5.64
CA LEU A 137 8.99 -15.27 -6.94
C LEU A 137 9.85 -15.88 -8.04
N ILE A 138 9.28 -15.97 -9.24
CA ILE A 138 10.01 -16.08 -10.50
C ILE A 138 10.00 -14.70 -11.19
N TYR A 139 11.19 -14.21 -11.51
CA TYR A 139 11.42 -13.04 -12.36
C TYR A 139 11.81 -13.52 -13.76
N VAL A 140 11.24 -12.91 -14.80
CA VAL A 140 11.68 -13.10 -16.18
C VAL A 140 11.99 -11.75 -16.79
N GLY A 141 13.24 -11.56 -17.21
CA GLY A 141 13.66 -10.35 -17.92
C GLY A 141 12.85 -10.13 -19.20
N ASN A 142 12.64 -8.86 -19.56
CA ASN A 142 12.04 -8.46 -20.82
C ASN A 142 12.82 -7.27 -21.38
N ASN A 143 13.76 -7.55 -22.29
CA ASN A 143 14.59 -6.55 -22.94
C ASN A 143 13.98 -6.06 -24.27
N CYS A 144 13.88 -4.74 -24.39
CA CYS A 144 13.32 -4.08 -25.55
C CYS A 144 14.36 -3.86 -26.66
N CYS A 145 13.81 -3.65 -27.87
CA CYS A 145 14.11 -2.49 -28.72
C CYS A 145 14.71 -2.79 -30.11
N ASN A 146 15.10 -4.02 -30.45
CA ASN A 146 15.44 -4.35 -31.83
C ASN A 146 15.28 -5.84 -32.17
N ARG A 147 14.35 -6.16 -33.08
CA ARG A 147 14.06 -7.54 -33.49
C ARG A 147 15.20 -8.18 -34.30
N ASN A 148 16.22 -7.43 -34.73
CA ASN A 148 17.43 -8.02 -35.35
C ASN A 148 18.43 -8.56 -34.32
N TYR A 149 18.34 -8.14 -33.05
CA TYR A 149 19.10 -8.72 -31.93
C TYR A 149 18.47 -8.32 -30.59
N VAL A 150 17.80 -9.28 -29.98
CA VAL A 150 17.24 -9.19 -28.63
C VAL A 150 18.26 -9.73 -27.63
N LEU A 151 18.38 -9.09 -26.47
CA LEU A 151 19.31 -9.51 -25.42
C LEU A 151 18.88 -10.85 -24.81
N GLU A 152 19.77 -11.51 -24.08
CA GLU A 152 19.41 -12.71 -23.31
C GLU A 152 18.60 -12.31 -22.08
N ASP A 153 17.31 -12.65 -22.11
CA ASP A 153 16.39 -12.49 -20.99
C ASP A 153 16.58 -13.64 -20.01
N LEU A 154 17.07 -13.32 -18.82
CA LEU A 154 17.34 -14.30 -17.76
C LEU A 154 16.09 -14.53 -16.88
N MET A 155 15.92 -15.78 -16.45
CA MET A 155 14.96 -16.17 -15.42
C MET A 155 15.66 -16.25 -14.06
N PHE A 156 15.15 -15.53 -13.06
CA PHE A 156 15.64 -15.59 -11.68
C PHE A 156 14.58 -16.16 -10.74
N THR A 157 15.07 -16.79 -9.68
CA THR A 157 14.29 -17.34 -8.57
C THR A 157 14.62 -16.56 -7.29
N PHE A 158 13.59 -16.19 -6.54
CA PHE A 158 13.72 -15.50 -5.27
C PHE A 158 12.92 -16.24 -4.19
N ILE A 159 13.58 -16.59 -3.08
CA ILE A 159 12.95 -17.21 -1.91
C ILE A 159 12.52 -16.13 -0.92
N ASN A 160 11.29 -16.19 -0.41
CA ASN A 160 10.79 -15.30 0.65
C ASN A 160 11.33 -15.75 2.02
N ASP A 161 11.80 -14.82 2.85
CA ASP A 161 12.32 -15.12 4.20
C ASP A 161 11.24 -15.29 5.28
N GLY A 162 9.97 -15.17 4.88
CA GLY A 162 8.79 -15.23 5.75
C GLY A 162 8.49 -13.92 6.49
N ASN A 163 9.18 -12.83 6.14
CA ASN A 163 8.90 -11.47 6.60
C ASN A 163 8.70 -10.49 5.42
N GLY A 164 8.50 -11.02 4.21
CA GLY A 164 8.37 -10.24 2.98
C GLY A 164 9.69 -9.83 2.34
N HIS A 165 10.84 -10.36 2.76
CA HIS A 165 12.14 -10.04 2.16
C HIS A 165 12.65 -11.18 1.28
N TYR A 166 13.00 -10.85 0.03
CA TYR A 166 13.38 -11.83 -0.98
C TYR A 166 14.89 -12.06 -1.08
N ALA A 167 15.31 -13.32 -0.98
CA ALA A 167 16.67 -13.79 -1.23
C ALA A 167 16.82 -14.30 -2.67
N LEU A 168 17.73 -13.73 -3.44
CA LEU A 168 18.07 -14.24 -4.78
C LEU A 168 18.73 -15.64 -4.66
N SER A 169 18.12 -16.65 -5.27
CA SER A 169 18.42 -18.08 -5.01
C SER A 169 18.79 -18.86 -6.28
N PRO A 170 20.01 -18.69 -6.82
CA PRO A 170 20.49 -19.45 -7.98
C PRO A 170 20.61 -20.96 -7.72
N GLU A 171 20.66 -21.40 -6.46
CA GLU A 171 20.69 -22.81 -6.06
C GLU A 171 19.46 -23.63 -6.48
N MET A 172 18.38 -22.97 -6.89
CA MET A 172 17.22 -23.58 -7.54
C MET A 172 17.58 -24.21 -8.89
N PHE A 173 18.69 -23.82 -9.52
CA PHE A 173 19.19 -24.41 -10.75
C PHE A 173 20.35 -25.37 -10.47
N ASN A 174 20.41 -26.47 -11.22
CA ASN A 174 21.32 -27.58 -10.91
C ASN A 174 22.83 -27.24 -11.03
N ASP A 175 23.20 -26.22 -11.81
CA ASP A 175 24.55 -25.69 -11.92
C ASP A 175 24.80 -24.39 -11.12
N GLY A 176 23.75 -23.82 -10.50
CA GLY A 176 23.81 -22.54 -9.80
C GLY A 176 23.88 -21.32 -10.73
N ILE A 177 23.39 -21.43 -11.97
CA ILE A 177 23.40 -20.36 -12.97
C ILE A 177 21.97 -20.06 -13.41
N PHE A 178 21.62 -18.77 -13.49
CA PHE A 178 20.34 -18.34 -14.03
C PHE A 178 20.28 -18.58 -15.55
N PRO A 179 19.30 -19.35 -16.05
CA PRO A 179 19.17 -19.62 -17.47
C PRO A 179 18.63 -18.41 -18.23
N CYS A 180 19.00 -18.30 -19.51
CA CYS A 180 18.21 -17.49 -20.44
C CYS A 180 16.96 -18.27 -20.87
N VAL A 181 15.83 -17.58 -20.98
CA VAL A 181 14.54 -18.15 -21.42
C VAL A 181 13.96 -17.45 -22.65
N GLN A 182 14.50 -16.28 -23.02
CA GLN A 182 14.16 -15.57 -24.24
C GLN A 182 15.38 -14.84 -24.81
N GLY A 183 15.34 -14.55 -26.12
CA GLY A 183 16.32 -13.70 -26.80
C GLY A 183 17.71 -14.31 -27.02
N GLY A 184 18.75 -13.48 -26.91
CA GLY A 184 20.14 -13.78 -27.29
C GLY A 184 20.40 -13.82 -28.81
N ARG A 185 19.42 -13.44 -29.63
CA ARG A 185 19.41 -13.66 -31.09
C ARG A 185 18.48 -12.69 -31.82
N SER A 186 18.36 -12.85 -33.14
CA SER A 186 17.33 -12.19 -33.95
C SER A 186 15.96 -12.87 -33.82
N TRP A 187 14.91 -12.09 -34.02
CA TRP A 187 13.51 -12.46 -34.22
C TRP A 187 13.10 -12.37 -35.69
N LEU A 188 13.98 -11.86 -36.57
CA LEU A 188 13.72 -11.62 -38.00
C LEU A 188 14.56 -12.51 -38.94
N SER A 189 15.14 -13.61 -38.46
CA SER A 189 16.19 -14.33 -39.22
C SER A 189 15.91 -15.83 -39.36
N ASP A 190 15.60 -16.26 -40.59
CA ASP A 190 15.43 -17.68 -40.94
C ASP A 190 16.69 -18.55 -40.75
N GLU A 191 17.89 -17.97 -40.59
CA GLU A 191 19.17 -18.70 -40.38
C GLU A 191 19.49 -18.95 -38.88
N ILE A 192 18.49 -19.34 -38.08
CA ILE A 192 18.61 -19.52 -36.62
C ILE A 192 18.69 -20.99 -36.20
N ASP A 193 19.42 -21.24 -35.11
CA ASP A 193 19.45 -22.52 -34.41
C ASP A 193 18.11 -22.74 -33.68
N THR A 194 17.32 -23.70 -34.15
CA THR A 194 16.04 -24.10 -33.54
C THR A 194 16.22 -24.77 -32.18
N MET A 195 17.44 -25.16 -31.82
CA MET A 195 17.84 -25.72 -30.53
C MET A 195 18.62 -24.69 -29.67
N HIS A 196 18.40 -23.39 -29.90
CA HIS A 196 19.07 -22.34 -29.13
C HIS A 196 18.74 -22.42 -27.62
N PRO A 197 19.72 -22.25 -26.71
CA PRO A 197 19.49 -22.41 -25.27
C PRO A 197 18.40 -21.51 -24.68
N CYS A 198 18.18 -20.33 -25.26
CA CYS A 198 17.14 -19.37 -24.84
C CYS A 198 15.80 -19.56 -25.59
N GLY A 199 15.46 -20.81 -25.94
CA GLY A 199 14.22 -21.19 -26.64
C GLY A 199 14.26 -20.97 -28.16
N ASN A 200 13.14 -21.14 -28.86
CA ASN A 200 12.92 -20.99 -30.32
C ASN A 200 11.72 -20.08 -30.70
N GLN A 201 11.27 -19.22 -29.78
CA GLN A 201 10.24 -18.21 -30.07
C GLN A 201 10.69 -17.13 -31.09
N GLN A 202 9.72 -16.65 -31.90
CA GLN A 202 9.90 -15.70 -33.01
C GLN A 202 9.72 -14.22 -32.63
N ASP A 203 8.92 -13.89 -31.61
CA ASP A 203 8.73 -12.50 -31.13
C ASP A 203 8.43 -12.51 -29.61
N TYR A 204 8.03 -11.37 -29.05
CA TYR A 204 7.51 -11.27 -27.70
C TYR A 204 6.16 -12.01 -27.53
N THR A 205 5.90 -12.57 -26.35
CA THR A 205 4.68 -13.32 -26.03
C THR A 205 4.22 -13.05 -24.59
N ASN A 206 2.90 -12.97 -24.41
CA ASN A 206 2.20 -12.94 -23.13
C ASN A 206 2.08 -14.34 -22.49
N GLY A 207 2.31 -15.41 -23.27
CA GLY A 207 2.08 -16.81 -22.91
C GLY A 207 3.10 -17.46 -21.97
N LYS A 208 3.71 -16.67 -21.08
CA LYS A 208 4.57 -17.15 -20.00
C LYS A 208 3.71 -17.65 -18.85
N ILE A 209 3.99 -18.86 -18.40
CA ILE A 209 3.18 -19.60 -17.41
C ILE A 209 4.10 -20.12 -16.30
N VAL A 210 3.64 -19.97 -15.05
CA VAL A 210 4.20 -20.60 -13.86
C VAL A 210 3.10 -21.43 -13.22
N ALA A 211 3.33 -22.74 -13.10
CA ALA A 211 2.35 -23.73 -12.65
C ALA A 211 3.08 -25.03 -12.22
N ASP A 212 2.45 -25.91 -11.46
CA ASP A 212 2.99 -27.25 -11.13
C ASP A 212 2.55 -28.25 -12.20
N PHE A 213 3.37 -28.49 -13.22
CA PHE A 213 3.02 -29.37 -14.36
C PHE A 213 3.33 -30.84 -14.10
N ASN A 214 4.17 -31.17 -13.11
CA ASN A 214 4.55 -32.55 -12.77
C ASN A 214 3.90 -33.08 -11.48
N GLY A 215 3.17 -32.24 -10.74
CA GLY A 215 2.41 -32.59 -9.54
C GLY A 215 3.26 -32.81 -8.29
N ASP A 216 4.47 -32.25 -8.21
CA ASP A 216 5.38 -32.41 -7.06
C ASP A 216 5.23 -31.33 -5.97
N GLY A 217 4.45 -30.28 -6.26
CA GLY A 217 4.16 -29.13 -5.41
C GLY A 217 5.02 -27.89 -5.70
N ILE A 218 6.12 -28.02 -6.45
CA ILE A 218 6.98 -26.91 -6.84
C ILE A 218 6.47 -26.27 -8.15
N SER A 219 6.60 -24.96 -8.26
CA SER A 219 6.26 -24.23 -9.48
C SER A 219 7.30 -24.43 -10.58
N ASP A 220 6.85 -24.99 -11.70
CA ASP A 220 7.56 -25.10 -12.97
C ASP A 220 7.41 -23.81 -13.80
N TYR A 221 8.14 -23.71 -14.91
CA TYR A 221 8.05 -22.57 -15.84
C TYR A 221 7.93 -23.02 -17.31
N TYR A 222 6.97 -22.43 -18.02
CA TYR A 222 6.80 -22.57 -19.47
C TYR A 222 6.82 -21.21 -20.18
N ASP A 223 7.44 -21.19 -21.34
CA ASP A 223 7.26 -20.18 -22.38
C ASP A 223 7.27 -20.90 -23.74
N THR A 224 6.91 -20.23 -24.84
CA THR A 224 6.93 -20.83 -26.18
C THR A 224 8.30 -21.48 -26.45
N SER A 225 8.32 -22.81 -26.55
CA SER A 225 9.51 -23.68 -26.71
C SER A 225 10.54 -23.71 -25.56
N ILE A 226 10.17 -23.23 -24.37
CA ILE A 226 10.92 -23.39 -23.12
C ILE A 226 10.05 -24.14 -22.09
N LEU A 227 10.64 -25.14 -21.43
CA LEU A 227 10.07 -25.81 -20.28
C LEU A 227 11.15 -26.11 -19.25
N PHE A 228 10.95 -25.61 -18.03
CA PHE A 228 11.71 -25.98 -16.85
C PHE A 228 10.78 -26.70 -15.89
N LEU A 229 11.12 -27.94 -15.53
CA LEU A 229 10.41 -28.68 -14.49
C LEU A 229 11.29 -28.83 -13.25
N SER A 230 10.66 -28.89 -12.09
CA SER A 230 11.23 -29.34 -10.83
C SER A 230 11.71 -30.79 -10.91
N ASP A 231 12.85 -31.07 -10.26
CA ASP A 231 13.39 -32.40 -10.04
C ASP A 231 13.07 -32.91 -8.63
N GLY A 232 13.35 -34.19 -8.35
CA GLY A 232 13.09 -34.79 -7.04
C GLY A 232 13.94 -34.26 -5.87
N GLU A 233 14.80 -33.26 -6.08
CA GLU A 233 15.46 -32.45 -5.04
C GLU A 233 14.85 -31.04 -4.91
N GLY A 234 13.82 -30.70 -5.70
CA GLY A 234 13.12 -29.42 -5.75
C GLY A 234 13.75 -28.39 -6.70
N LYS A 235 14.59 -28.80 -7.67
CA LYS A 235 15.32 -27.88 -8.54
C LYS A 235 14.81 -27.85 -9.97
N LEU A 236 14.86 -26.68 -10.59
CA LEU A 236 14.45 -26.48 -11.98
C LEU A 236 15.51 -27.02 -12.96
N GLU A 237 15.12 -27.98 -13.80
CA GLU A 237 15.89 -28.52 -14.92
C GLU A 237 15.23 -28.14 -16.26
N ASN A 238 16.02 -27.67 -17.23
CA ASN A 238 15.53 -27.40 -18.59
C ASN A 238 15.25 -28.72 -19.32
N LEU A 239 13.96 -29.03 -19.50
CA LEU A 239 13.47 -30.23 -20.18
C LEU A 239 12.80 -29.93 -21.53
N SER A 240 12.92 -28.70 -22.03
CA SER A 240 12.34 -28.24 -23.31
C SER A 240 12.49 -29.26 -24.44
N HIS A 241 13.70 -29.77 -24.68
CA HIS A 241 13.99 -30.69 -25.80
C HIS A 241 13.69 -32.17 -25.51
N THR A 242 13.22 -32.52 -24.32
CA THR A 242 12.83 -33.90 -23.96
C THR A 242 11.34 -34.04 -23.70
N ASN A 243 10.68 -32.95 -23.28
CA ASN A 243 9.32 -32.95 -22.76
C ASN A 243 8.36 -32.05 -23.56
N LEU A 244 8.85 -31.15 -24.42
CA LEU A 244 8.00 -30.49 -25.43
C LEU A 244 8.07 -31.21 -26.78
N PRO A 245 6.99 -31.20 -27.59
CA PRO A 245 6.97 -31.82 -28.91
C PRO A 245 8.00 -31.25 -29.89
N ASP A 246 8.54 -32.11 -30.76
CA ASP A 246 9.47 -31.77 -31.87
C ASP A 246 9.02 -30.60 -32.75
N LEU A 247 7.73 -30.24 -32.76
CA LEU A 247 7.21 -29.13 -33.57
C LEU A 247 7.92 -27.80 -33.26
N PHE A 248 8.31 -27.58 -32.00
CA PHE A 248 8.97 -26.36 -31.54
C PHE A 248 10.43 -26.24 -31.97
N PHE A 249 11.07 -27.35 -32.39
CA PHE A 249 12.51 -27.42 -32.64
C PHE A 249 12.83 -27.96 -34.04
N ASN A 250 11.85 -28.01 -34.94
CA ASN A 250 12.02 -28.53 -36.29
C ASN A 250 12.52 -27.42 -37.22
N ASP A 251 13.71 -27.57 -37.80
CA ASP A 251 14.29 -26.63 -38.79
C ASP A 251 13.35 -26.26 -39.95
N ALA A 252 12.41 -27.16 -40.30
CA ALA A 252 11.43 -26.91 -41.34
C ALA A 252 10.25 -26.03 -40.88
N HIS A 253 10.03 -25.91 -39.58
CA HIS A 253 9.03 -25.00 -39.01
C HIS A 253 9.62 -23.60 -38.84
N GLY A 254 10.90 -23.49 -38.43
CA GLY A 254 11.58 -22.22 -38.22
C GLY A 254 11.49 -21.80 -36.75
N GLN A 255 11.40 -20.48 -36.51
CA GLN A 255 10.98 -19.95 -35.21
C GLN A 255 9.46 -20.08 -35.08
N ILE A 256 8.91 -19.98 -33.86
CA ILE A 256 7.46 -20.05 -33.64
C ILE A 256 6.95 -18.84 -32.87
N PHE A 257 5.90 -18.21 -33.39
CA PHE A 257 5.11 -17.19 -32.75
C PHE A 257 3.77 -17.74 -32.24
N ALA A 258 3.52 -17.52 -30.95
CA ALA A 258 2.19 -17.47 -30.36
C ALA A 258 2.16 -16.21 -29.49
N HIS A 259 1.18 -15.33 -29.71
CA HIS A 259 1.07 -14.08 -28.94
C HIS A 259 0.80 -14.36 -27.46
N ASP A 260 0.12 -15.48 -27.16
CA ASP A 260 -0.33 -15.88 -25.85
C ASP A 260 -0.39 -17.42 -25.74
N ALA A 261 -0.49 -17.94 -24.52
CA ALA A 261 -0.69 -19.35 -24.19
C ALA A 261 -1.30 -19.47 -22.78
N HIS A 262 -2.22 -20.41 -22.61
CA HIS A 262 -2.97 -20.61 -21.36
C HIS A 262 -2.88 -22.08 -20.92
N TYR A 263 -2.97 -22.34 -19.62
CA TYR A 263 -2.91 -23.67 -19.03
C TYR A 263 -4.22 -24.08 -18.35
N GLY A 264 -4.45 -25.38 -18.17
CA GLY A 264 -5.66 -25.93 -17.56
C GLY A 264 -5.92 -27.36 -18.01
N ASP A 265 -6.84 -28.05 -17.34
CA ASP A 265 -7.20 -29.45 -17.63
C ASP A 265 -8.05 -29.53 -18.92
N LEU A 266 -7.43 -29.88 -20.06
CA LEU A 266 -8.12 -30.02 -21.35
C LEU A 266 -8.83 -31.37 -21.48
N ASP A 267 -8.33 -32.43 -20.86
CA ASP A 267 -8.83 -33.79 -21.09
C ASP A 267 -9.60 -34.45 -19.93
N GLY A 268 -9.63 -33.83 -18.76
CA GLY A 268 -10.42 -34.21 -17.61
C GLY A 268 -9.73 -35.23 -16.70
N ASP A 269 -8.41 -35.41 -16.79
CA ASP A 269 -7.65 -36.33 -15.93
C ASP A 269 -7.09 -35.68 -14.65
N GLY A 270 -7.05 -34.34 -14.62
CA GLY A 270 -6.72 -33.52 -13.45
C GLY A 270 -5.27 -33.06 -13.36
N ASP A 271 -4.44 -33.25 -14.40
CA ASP A 271 -3.19 -32.51 -14.56
C ASP A 271 -3.41 -31.15 -15.29
N LEU A 272 -2.31 -30.46 -15.62
CA LEU A 272 -2.34 -29.17 -16.30
C LEU A 272 -1.78 -29.31 -17.73
N ASP A 273 -2.66 -29.18 -18.71
CA ASP A 273 -2.32 -29.04 -20.13
C ASP A 273 -2.00 -27.58 -20.49
N ILE A 274 -1.52 -27.35 -21.71
CA ILE A 274 -1.27 -26.00 -22.25
C ILE A 274 -1.89 -25.88 -23.65
N PHE A 275 -2.61 -24.81 -23.93
CA PHE A 275 -3.07 -24.47 -25.28
C PHE A 275 -2.24 -23.33 -25.87
N VAL A 276 -1.72 -23.56 -27.08
CA VAL A 276 -0.85 -22.65 -27.83
C VAL A 276 -1.48 -22.28 -29.17
N PRO A 277 -2.09 -21.09 -29.30
CA PRO A 277 -2.56 -20.54 -30.57
C PRO A 277 -1.38 -20.08 -31.46
N ILE A 278 -0.70 -21.03 -32.10
CA ILE A 278 0.40 -20.74 -33.03
C ILE A 278 -0.13 -20.01 -34.28
N VAL A 279 0.47 -18.87 -34.63
CA VAL A 279 0.07 -18.05 -35.79
C VAL A 279 1.26 -17.83 -36.70
N ASP A 280 1.77 -18.94 -37.22
CA ASP A 280 2.97 -18.96 -38.07
C ASP A 280 2.86 -19.95 -39.22
N SER A 281 3.87 -19.99 -40.08
CA SER A 281 3.97 -20.95 -41.19
C SER A 281 5.36 -21.51 -41.33
N THR A 282 5.45 -22.76 -41.78
CA THR A 282 6.71 -23.45 -42.03
C THR A 282 7.63 -22.68 -42.98
N VAL A 283 8.94 -22.87 -42.82
CA VAL A 283 9.98 -22.39 -43.74
C VAL A 283 9.61 -22.73 -45.20
N THR A 284 9.85 -21.78 -46.11
CA THR A 284 9.46 -21.91 -47.52
C THR A 284 10.03 -23.17 -48.17
N GLY A 285 9.17 -23.98 -48.78
CA GLY A 285 9.51 -25.24 -49.44
C GLY A 285 9.41 -26.47 -48.53
N PHE A 286 8.87 -26.34 -47.32
CA PHE A 286 8.55 -27.45 -46.42
C PHE A 286 7.04 -27.57 -46.14
N LYS A 287 6.68 -28.74 -45.63
CA LYS A 287 5.37 -29.10 -45.08
C LYS A 287 5.45 -29.16 -43.57
N PHE A 288 4.31 -29.04 -42.90
CA PHE A 288 4.22 -29.37 -41.48
C PHE A 288 4.68 -30.82 -41.23
N GLY A 289 5.50 -31.02 -40.20
CA GLY A 289 6.23 -32.27 -39.94
C GLY A 289 7.54 -32.44 -40.73
N GLY A 290 8.01 -31.40 -41.44
CA GLY A 290 9.35 -31.30 -42.00
C GLY A 290 9.64 -32.06 -43.30
N ALA A 291 8.62 -32.58 -43.97
CA ALA A 291 8.79 -33.09 -45.34
C ALA A 291 8.98 -31.93 -46.33
N VAL A 292 9.81 -32.10 -47.35
CA VAL A 292 9.94 -31.12 -48.45
C VAL A 292 8.62 -31.01 -49.22
N ASP A 293 8.16 -29.79 -49.49
CA ASP A 293 7.02 -29.54 -50.36
C ASP A 293 7.42 -29.62 -51.86
N GLU A 294 6.54 -30.19 -52.67
CA GLU A 294 6.69 -30.20 -54.13
C GLU A 294 6.60 -28.79 -54.72
N CYS A 295 5.89 -27.88 -54.01
CA CYS A 295 5.92 -26.46 -54.25
C CYS A 295 7.07 -25.79 -53.46
N SER A 296 8.24 -25.63 -54.11
CA SER A 296 9.44 -25.01 -53.50
C SER A 296 9.32 -23.52 -53.15
N GLY A 297 8.12 -22.94 -53.25
CA GLY A 297 7.80 -21.55 -52.92
C GLY A 297 6.51 -21.42 -52.12
N CYS A 298 6.02 -22.53 -51.56
CA CYS A 298 4.87 -22.55 -50.67
C CYS A 298 5.36 -22.74 -49.22
N THR A 299 4.58 -22.22 -48.28
CA THR A 299 4.64 -22.52 -46.85
C THR A 299 3.37 -23.30 -46.46
N GLN A 300 3.35 -23.89 -45.27
CA GLN A 300 2.14 -24.44 -44.67
C GLN A 300 1.93 -23.82 -43.30
N PRO A 301 0.70 -23.45 -42.91
CA PRO A 301 0.40 -22.99 -41.56
C PRO A 301 0.82 -24.04 -40.52
N ILE A 302 1.43 -23.58 -39.43
CA ILE A 302 1.66 -24.40 -38.25
C ILE A 302 0.36 -24.38 -37.44
N PRO A 303 -0.23 -25.53 -37.09
CA PRO A 303 -1.54 -25.58 -36.47
C PRO A 303 -1.53 -25.10 -35.02
N PHE A 304 -2.66 -24.56 -34.57
CA PHE A 304 -2.96 -24.43 -33.14
C PHE A 304 -2.77 -25.78 -32.45
N THR A 305 -2.20 -25.75 -31.26
CA THR A 305 -1.75 -26.96 -30.57
C THR A 305 -2.22 -26.97 -29.13
N ALA A 306 -3.01 -27.98 -28.77
CA ALA A 306 -3.13 -28.42 -27.38
C ALA A 306 -1.93 -29.32 -27.07
N LEU A 307 -1.17 -28.96 -26.04
CA LEU A 307 -0.09 -29.74 -25.45
C LEU A 307 -0.69 -30.55 -24.32
N ILE A 308 -0.98 -31.82 -24.58
CA ILE A 308 -1.58 -32.72 -23.60
C ILE A 308 -0.49 -33.35 -22.74
N ASN A 309 -0.54 -33.14 -21.43
CA ASN A 309 0.40 -33.62 -20.42
C ASN A 309 0.15 -35.14 -20.13
N ASP A 310 0.96 -35.74 -19.25
CA ASP A 310 0.82 -37.14 -18.83
C ASP A 310 0.96 -37.34 -17.30
N GLY A 311 0.78 -36.25 -16.56
CA GLY A 311 0.99 -36.12 -15.11
C GLY A 311 2.46 -36.06 -14.70
N SER A 312 3.41 -35.95 -15.64
CA SER A 312 4.85 -35.81 -15.35
C SER A 312 5.52 -34.60 -16.03
N GLY A 313 4.72 -33.69 -16.58
CA GLY A 313 5.18 -32.57 -17.39
C GLY A 313 5.76 -33.01 -18.74
N PHE A 314 5.33 -34.15 -19.29
CA PHE A 314 5.70 -34.60 -20.64
C PHE A 314 4.53 -34.35 -21.60
N PHE A 315 4.72 -33.41 -22.53
CA PHE A 315 3.64 -32.91 -23.37
C PHE A 315 3.60 -33.57 -24.75
N THR A 316 2.39 -33.89 -25.21
CA THR A 316 2.11 -34.44 -26.53
C THR A 316 1.24 -33.50 -27.35
N ALA A 317 1.61 -33.27 -28.61
CA ALA A 317 0.89 -32.33 -29.47
C ALA A 317 -0.41 -32.91 -30.02
N ASN A 318 -1.50 -32.17 -29.84
CA ASN A 318 -2.80 -32.43 -30.43
C ASN A 318 -3.26 -31.21 -31.26
N HIS A 319 -3.74 -31.47 -32.48
CA HIS A 319 -4.14 -30.46 -33.46
C HIS A 319 -5.60 -30.60 -33.89
N ASN A 320 -6.42 -31.38 -33.16
CA ASN A 320 -7.85 -31.59 -33.43
C ASN A 320 -8.68 -30.37 -33.00
N ILE A 321 -8.32 -29.20 -33.48
CA ILE A 321 -8.89 -27.89 -33.16
C ILE A 321 -9.13 -27.18 -34.50
N PRO A 322 -10.25 -26.44 -34.71
CA PRO A 322 -10.48 -25.72 -35.95
C PRO A 322 -9.37 -24.69 -36.25
N GLN A 323 -8.91 -24.67 -37.50
CA GLN A 323 -7.74 -23.91 -37.96
C GLN A 323 -8.16 -22.80 -38.93
N PHE A 324 -7.57 -21.61 -38.81
CA PHE A 324 -7.85 -20.46 -39.68
C PHE A 324 -6.70 -20.21 -40.66
N THR A 325 -6.73 -20.92 -41.79
CA THR A 325 -5.63 -20.95 -42.76
C THR A 325 -5.90 -20.19 -44.06
N GLU A 326 -7.10 -19.64 -44.24
CA GLU A 326 -7.53 -18.97 -45.48
C GLU A 326 -7.47 -17.45 -45.33
N TRP A 327 -6.75 -16.77 -46.22
CA TRP A 327 -6.72 -15.30 -46.31
C TRP A 327 -7.91 -14.77 -47.11
N VAL A 328 -8.56 -13.70 -46.63
CA VAL A 328 -9.76 -13.10 -47.24
C VAL A 328 -9.53 -11.70 -47.79
N GLU A 329 -10.11 -11.37 -48.95
CA GLU A 329 -9.96 -10.06 -49.63
C GLU A 329 -10.69 -8.92 -48.88
N VAL A 330 -9.96 -7.98 -48.26
CA VAL A 330 -10.50 -6.84 -47.49
C VAL A 330 -10.63 -5.55 -48.33
N ASP A 331 -11.50 -4.63 -47.89
CA ASP A 331 -11.73 -3.33 -48.53
C ASP A 331 -10.99 -2.15 -47.87
N TYR A 332 -10.19 -2.43 -46.83
CA TYR A 332 -9.16 -1.56 -46.26
C TYR A 332 -7.75 -1.95 -46.76
N ASP A 333 -6.77 -1.08 -46.51
CA ASP A 333 -5.35 -1.31 -46.80
C ASP A 333 -4.69 -1.98 -45.59
N ASN A 334 -4.18 -3.21 -45.76
CA ASN A 334 -3.43 -3.94 -44.73
C ASN A 334 -1.94 -3.97 -45.14
N TRP A 335 -1.22 -2.93 -44.72
CA TRP A 335 0.19 -2.66 -45.08
C TRP A 335 0.54 -2.83 -46.58
N GLY A 336 -0.34 -2.36 -47.48
CA GLY A 336 -0.16 -2.43 -48.93
C GLY A 336 -0.77 -3.67 -49.59
N ASN A 337 -1.36 -4.58 -48.82
CA ASN A 337 -2.11 -5.73 -49.30
C ASN A 337 -3.59 -5.60 -48.92
N ASN A 338 -4.51 -5.95 -49.82
CA ASN A 338 -5.94 -5.98 -49.53
C ASN A 338 -6.40 -7.40 -49.13
N ILE A 339 -5.63 -8.06 -48.27
CA ILE A 339 -5.98 -9.36 -47.68
C ILE A 339 -5.71 -9.35 -46.17
N ASP A 340 -6.44 -10.18 -45.44
CA ASP A 340 -6.27 -10.36 -44.00
C ASP A 340 -6.63 -11.80 -43.60
N ASN A 341 -6.20 -12.26 -42.42
CA ASN A 341 -6.54 -13.58 -41.86
C ASN A 341 -7.07 -13.43 -40.44
N ILE A 342 -8.13 -14.14 -40.05
CA ILE A 342 -8.56 -14.13 -38.64
C ILE A 342 -7.57 -14.95 -37.81
N TRP A 343 -7.13 -14.37 -36.69
CA TRP A 343 -6.25 -15.07 -35.77
C TRP A 343 -6.49 -14.62 -34.32
N PRO A 344 -6.26 -15.51 -33.33
CA PRO A 344 -6.40 -15.16 -31.94
C PRO A 344 -5.11 -14.62 -31.34
N THR A 345 -5.21 -13.50 -30.65
CA THR A 345 -4.12 -12.92 -29.84
C THR A 345 -4.15 -13.40 -28.40
N THR A 346 -5.26 -13.99 -27.94
CA THR A 346 -5.39 -14.56 -26.59
C THR A 346 -6.27 -15.79 -26.60
N ALA A 347 -6.10 -16.66 -25.62
CA ALA A 347 -6.88 -17.88 -25.45
C ALA A 347 -7.06 -18.22 -23.97
N ALA A 348 -8.11 -18.97 -23.64
CA ALA A 348 -8.30 -19.53 -22.31
C ALA A 348 -8.84 -20.96 -22.35
N ILE A 349 -8.57 -21.72 -21.29
CA ILE A 349 -9.01 -23.10 -21.09
C ILE A 349 -10.03 -23.13 -19.95
N GLY A 350 -11.17 -23.78 -20.15
CA GLY A 350 -12.15 -23.98 -19.09
C GLY A 350 -13.29 -24.91 -19.52
N ASP A 351 -13.91 -25.61 -18.57
CA ASP A 351 -15.12 -26.41 -18.82
C ASP A 351 -16.34 -25.47 -18.84
N PHE A 352 -16.75 -25.01 -20.02
CA PHE A 352 -17.82 -24.02 -20.16
C PHE A 352 -19.23 -24.63 -20.19
N ASP A 353 -19.37 -25.96 -20.31
CA ASP A 353 -20.68 -26.64 -20.28
C ASP A 353 -20.88 -27.66 -19.15
N ASN A 354 -19.88 -27.81 -18.28
CA ASN A 354 -19.82 -28.75 -17.15
C ASN A 354 -19.90 -30.22 -17.58
N ASP A 355 -19.21 -30.60 -18.66
CA ASP A 355 -19.14 -32.00 -19.10
C ASP A 355 -17.93 -32.79 -18.55
N GLY A 356 -16.97 -32.09 -17.94
CA GLY A 356 -15.78 -32.66 -17.31
C GLY A 356 -14.54 -32.66 -18.20
N HIS A 357 -14.53 -31.92 -19.31
CA HIS A 357 -13.39 -31.77 -20.22
C HIS A 357 -13.18 -30.29 -20.56
N GLY A 358 -11.92 -29.84 -20.66
CA GLY A 358 -11.62 -28.44 -20.96
C GLY A 358 -11.94 -28.04 -22.41
N ASP A 359 -12.75 -27.01 -22.55
CA ASP A 359 -13.02 -26.31 -23.80
C ASP A 359 -11.96 -25.21 -24.05
N ILE A 360 -11.92 -24.69 -25.26
CA ILE A 360 -10.94 -23.67 -25.68
C ILE A 360 -11.67 -22.41 -26.13
N ALA A 361 -11.47 -21.32 -25.40
CA ALA A 361 -11.88 -19.97 -25.79
C ALA A 361 -10.73 -19.27 -26.53
N LEU A 362 -11.07 -18.47 -27.55
CA LEU A 362 -10.14 -17.72 -28.39
C LEU A 362 -10.64 -16.28 -28.55
N GLY A 363 -9.78 -15.28 -28.30
CA GLY A 363 -10.07 -13.86 -28.55
C GLY A 363 -9.37 -13.35 -29.82
N TRP A 364 -10.11 -12.71 -30.73
CA TRP A 364 -9.60 -12.31 -32.06
C TRP A 364 -8.80 -11.01 -32.05
N PHE A 365 -7.69 -11.03 -32.78
CA PHE A 365 -6.93 -9.82 -33.13
C PHE A 365 -7.79 -8.86 -33.97
N ASN A 366 -8.46 -9.35 -35.01
CA ASN A 366 -9.15 -8.57 -36.04
C ASN A 366 -10.65 -8.94 -36.20
N PRO A 367 -11.51 -8.62 -35.21
CA PRO A 367 -12.96 -8.86 -35.25
C PRO A 367 -13.68 -8.30 -36.50
N ILE A 368 -13.13 -7.28 -37.18
CA ILE A 368 -13.66 -6.69 -38.42
C ILE A 368 -13.94 -7.70 -39.55
N ILE A 369 -13.22 -8.84 -39.60
CA ILE A 369 -13.41 -9.88 -40.61
C ILE A 369 -14.12 -11.13 -40.09
N ALA A 370 -14.61 -11.15 -38.85
CA ALA A 370 -15.22 -12.33 -38.22
C ALA A 370 -16.40 -12.90 -39.04
N ASP A 371 -17.20 -12.05 -39.69
CA ASP A 371 -18.33 -12.47 -40.53
C ASP A 371 -17.94 -13.24 -41.80
N ARG A 372 -16.67 -13.17 -42.19
CA ARG A 372 -16.11 -13.86 -43.36
C ARG A 372 -15.71 -15.30 -43.04
N TYR A 373 -15.46 -15.60 -41.76
CA TYR A 373 -15.17 -16.93 -41.24
C TYR A 373 -16.42 -17.63 -40.69
N GLY A 374 -17.59 -17.00 -40.82
CA GLY A 374 -18.89 -17.58 -40.47
C GLY A 374 -19.45 -17.15 -39.12
N PHE A 375 -18.75 -16.29 -38.38
CA PHE A 375 -19.21 -15.71 -37.11
C PHE A 375 -20.15 -14.52 -37.33
N SER A 376 -20.70 -13.98 -36.26
CA SER A 376 -21.37 -12.69 -36.24
C SER A 376 -20.38 -11.56 -36.49
N LYS A 377 -20.88 -10.49 -37.11
CA LYS A 377 -20.09 -9.29 -37.41
C LYS A 377 -19.47 -8.73 -36.14
N ASN A 378 -18.15 -8.50 -36.17
CA ASN A 378 -17.36 -7.95 -35.07
C ASN A 378 -17.42 -8.80 -33.78
N SER A 379 -17.74 -10.10 -33.85
CA SER A 379 -17.59 -11.02 -32.71
C SER A 379 -16.17 -10.92 -32.14
N ALA A 380 -16.04 -10.90 -30.82
CA ALA A 380 -14.76 -10.77 -30.13
C ALA A 380 -13.93 -12.06 -30.12
N GLY A 381 -14.55 -13.21 -30.42
CA GLY A 381 -13.92 -14.51 -30.20
C GLY A 381 -14.85 -15.70 -30.43
N VAL A 382 -14.42 -16.90 -30.02
CA VAL A 382 -15.22 -18.12 -30.06
C VAL A 382 -14.80 -19.09 -28.95
N VAL A 383 -15.73 -19.93 -28.51
CA VAL A 383 -15.49 -21.12 -27.69
C VAL A 383 -15.72 -22.37 -28.53
N TYR A 384 -14.71 -23.24 -28.58
CA TYR A 384 -14.78 -24.57 -29.15
C TYR A 384 -14.85 -25.62 -28.05
N PHE A 385 -15.77 -26.57 -28.18
CA PHE A 385 -16.07 -27.53 -27.11
C PHE A 385 -15.37 -28.88 -27.30
N ASN A 386 -14.79 -29.45 -26.23
CA ASN A 386 -14.22 -30.80 -26.27
C ASN A 386 -15.34 -31.85 -26.42
N ASN A 387 -15.07 -32.95 -27.10
CA ASN A 387 -16.00 -34.06 -27.26
C ASN A 387 -15.73 -35.25 -26.30
N GLY A 388 -14.86 -35.04 -25.30
CA GLY A 388 -14.36 -36.07 -24.39
C GLY A 388 -13.34 -37.04 -25.00
N ASN A 389 -12.68 -36.64 -26.09
CA ASN A 389 -11.59 -37.38 -26.74
C ASN A 389 -10.51 -36.43 -27.30
N ASN A 390 -10.43 -35.21 -26.77
CA ASN A 390 -9.52 -34.13 -27.19
C ASN A 390 -9.67 -33.82 -28.69
N ASP A 391 -10.91 -33.53 -29.09
CA ASP A 391 -11.26 -33.16 -30.46
C ASP A 391 -12.40 -32.13 -30.45
N TRP A 392 -11.97 -30.88 -30.54
CA TRP A 392 -12.76 -29.65 -30.53
C TRP A 392 -13.37 -29.34 -31.92
N THR A 393 -13.21 -30.23 -32.92
CA THR A 393 -13.77 -30.04 -34.27
C THR A 393 -15.16 -30.64 -34.48
N GLN A 394 -15.65 -31.48 -33.54
CA GLN A 394 -16.86 -32.29 -33.74
C GLN A 394 -18.13 -31.67 -33.15
N ARG A 395 -18.01 -30.66 -32.27
CA ARG A 395 -19.12 -29.97 -31.62
C ARG A 395 -19.41 -28.64 -32.31
N GLU A 396 -20.64 -28.14 -32.13
CA GLU A 396 -21.00 -26.78 -32.54
C GLU A 396 -20.33 -25.79 -31.58
N SER A 397 -19.66 -24.77 -32.12
CA SER A 397 -18.99 -23.72 -31.35
C SER A 397 -19.95 -22.61 -30.96
N ILE A 398 -19.58 -21.83 -29.95
CA ILE A 398 -20.34 -20.65 -29.51
C ILE A 398 -19.46 -19.42 -29.72
N GLU A 399 -19.95 -18.47 -30.49
CA GLU A 399 -19.27 -17.18 -30.69
C GLU A 399 -19.36 -16.29 -29.44
N LEU A 400 -18.30 -15.53 -29.16
CA LEU A 400 -18.35 -14.50 -28.13
C LEU A 400 -19.14 -13.28 -28.63
N PRO A 401 -19.68 -12.44 -27.73
CA PRO A 401 -20.33 -11.18 -28.08
C PRO A 401 -19.43 -10.24 -28.89
N THR A 402 -20.02 -9.17 -29.43
CA THR A 402 -19.27 -8.16 -30.18
C THR A 402 -18.17 -7.50 -29.33
N ASN A 403 -16.97 -7.34 -29.91
CA ASN A 403 -15.89 -6.60 -29.26
C ASN A 403 -16.32 -5.15 -28.97
N PHE A 404 -15.94 -4.59 -27.82
CA PHE A 404 -16.34 -3.25 -27.38
C PHE A 404 -16.04 -2.16 -28.41
N PHE A 405 -14.89 -2.26 -29.11
CA PHE A 405 -14.48 -1.32 -30.15
C PHE A 405 -14.93 -1.72 -31.56
N GLU A 406 -15.88 -2.66 -31.65
CA GLU A 406 -16.47 -3.16 -32.88
C GLU A 406 -15.40 -3.62 -33.91
N ALA A 407 -15.30 -2.90 -35.03
CA ALA A 407 -14.41 -3.23 -36.13
C ALA A 407 -12.98 -2.67 -35.95
N ASN A 408 -12.75 -1.81 -34.95
CA ASN A 408 -11.41 -1.33 -34.60
C ASN A 408 -10.79 -2.12 -33.44
N GLY A 409 -11.56 -3.07 -32.87
CA GLY A 409 -11.16 -3.80 -31.69
C GLY A 409 -10.09 -4.86 -31.92
N ASN A 410 -9.51 -5.31 -30.82
CA ASN A 410 -8.53 -6.38 -30.71
C ASN A 410 -8.65 -6.99 -29.31
N ALA A 411 -8.70 -8.31 -29.19
CA ALA A 411 -8.60 -9.02 -27.92
C ALA A 411 -7.12 -9.12 -27.49
N ASN A 412 -6.70 -8.37 -26.48
CA ASN A 412 -5.31 -8.39 -26.00
C ASN A 412 -5.02 -9.56 -25.05
N ASP A 413 -5.99 -9.89 -24.19
CA ASP A 413 -5.83 -10.88 -23.11
C ASP A 413 -7.19 -11.41 -22.62
N MET A 414 -7.22 -12.60 -22.01
CA MET A 414 -8.44 -13.32 -21.63
C MET A 414 -8.23 -14.14 -20.35
N GLU A 415 -9.20 -14.09 -19.44
CA GLU A 415 -9.21 -14.88 -18.20
C GLU A 415 -10.62 -15.48 -17.95
N VAL A 416 -10.70 -16.53 -17.13
CA VAL A 416 -11.94 -17.30 -16.91
C VAL A 416 -12.22 -17.59 -15.43
N PHE A 417 -13.44 -17.30 -14.99
CA PHE A 417 -13.95 -17.65 -13.66
C PHE A 417 -15.48 -17.52 -13.61
N ASP A 418 -16.14 -18.14 -12.63
CA ASP A 418 -17.58 -17.99 -12.38
C ASP A 418 -17.82 -16.70 -11.56
N PHE A 419 -18.06 -15.57 -12.24
CA PHE A 419 -18.25 -14.28 -11.56
C PHE A 419 -19.67 -14.07 -11.04
N ASN A 420 -20.64 -14.88 -11.50
CA ASN A 420 -22.04 -14.76 -11.09
C ASN A 420 -22.47 -15.80 -10.02
N ASN A 421 -21.59 -16.75 -9.70
CA ASN A 421 -21.79 -17.89 -8.80
C ASN A 421 -22.94 -18.83 -9.21
N ASP A 422 -23.17 -19.04 -10.51
CA ASP A 422 -24.21 -19.95 -11.04
C ASP A 422 -23.71 -21.37 -11.34
N GLY A 423 -22.39 -21.58 -11.27
CA GLY A 423 -21.70 -22.85 -11.45
C GLY A 423 -21.18 -23.10 -12.86
N TYR A 424 -21.21 -22.12 -13.76
CA TYR A 424 -20.58 -22.17 -15.08
C TYR A 424 -19.49 -21.11 -15.19
N LEU A 425 -18.36 -21.44 -15.82
CA LEU A 425 -17.28 -20.47 -16.05
C LEU A 425 -17.76 -19.37 -17.01
N ASP A 426 -17.57 -18.12 -16.61
CA ASP A 426 -17.71 -16.94 -17.45
C ASP A 426 -16.34 -16.56 -18.07
N ILE A 427 -16.34 -15.61 -19.01
CA ILE A 427 -15.12 -15.11 -19.66
C ILE A 427 -15.00 -13.60 -19.41
N VAL A 428 -13.80 -13.14 -19.06
CA VAL A 428 -13.43 -11.72 -19.10
C VAL A 428 -12.37 -11.49 -20.18
N LEU A 429 -12.52 -10.38 -20.91
CA LEU A 429 -11.73 -10.09 -22.11
C LEU A 429 -11.17 -8.67 -22.08
N ALA A 430 -9.85 -8.53 -22.04
CA ALA A 430 -9.19 -7.25 -22.24
C ALA A 430 -9.23 -6.87 -23.73
N SER A 431 -9.99 -5.84 -24.06
CA SER A 431 -10.09 -5.29 -25.41
C SER A 431 -9.27 -4.02 -25.59
N THR A 432 -8.58 -3.93 -26.72
CA THR A 432 -7.78 -2.79 -27.19
C THR A 432 -8.18 -2.42 -28.63
N ILE A 433 -7.44 -1.52 -29.28
CA ILE A 433 -7.71 -1.05 -30.65
C ILE A 433 -6.50 -1.12 -31.58
N HIS A 434 -6.76 -1.26 -32.88
CA HIS A 434 -5.73 -1.17 -33.94
C HIS A 434 -5.32 0.27 -34.26
N GLU A 435 -6.26 1.21 -34.25
CA GLU A 435 -6.01 2.57 -34.72
C GLU A 435 -6.66 3.64 -33.82
N PRO A 436 -5.88 4.47 -33.11
CA PRO A 436 -4.43 4.42 -32.96
C PRO A 436 -3.95 3.20 -32.15
N TYR A 437 -2.90 2.53 -32.62
CA TYR A 437 -2.42 1.24 -32.10
C TYR A 437 -2.30 1.18 -30.59
N TYR A 438 -3.08 0.26 -30.00
CA TYR A 438 -3.07 -0.11 -28.59
C TYR A 438 -3.29 1.07 -27.61
N ASN A 439 -3.84 2.18 -28.09
CA ASN A 439 -4.01 3.38 -27.27
C ASN A 439 -5.03 3.20 -26.13
N SER A 440 -6.00 2.29 -26.28
CA SER A 440 -7.18 2.16 -25.40
C SER A 440 -7.26 0.79 -24.71
N ARG A 441 -7.90 0.72 -23.54
CA ARG A 441 -8.18 -0.55 -22.84
C ARG A 441 -9.58 -0.56 -22.22
N VAL A 442 -10.30 -1.67 -22.36
CA VAL A 442 -11.61 -1.95 -21.74
C VAL A 442 -11.70 -3.44 -21.41
N ILE A 443 -12.04 -3.78 -20.16
CA ILE A 443 -12.36 -5.16 -19.76
C ILE A 443 -13.84 -5.43 -20.03
N GLN A 444 -14.12 -6.38 -20.93
CA GLN A 444 -15.48 -6.88 -21.18
C GLN A 444 -15.78 -8.11 -20.33
N PHE A 445 -17.04 -8.23 -19.89
CA PHE A 445 -17.56 -9.35 -19.11
C PHE A 445 -18.58 -10.12 -19.94
N PHE A 446 -18.26 -11.36 -20.28
CA PHE A 446 -19.10 -12.26 -21.06
C PHE A 446 -19.63 -13.39 -20.18
N GLN A 447 -20.88 -13.23 -19.73
CA GLN A 447 -21.53 -14.19 -18.86
C GLN A 447 -22.00 -15.41 -19.67
N ASN A 448 -21.81 -16.61 -19.14
CA ASN A 448 -22.20 -17.88 -19.71
C ASN A 448 -23.68 -18.18 -19.42
N GLU A 449 -24.45 -18.57 -20.45
CA GLU A 449 -25.84 -19.01 -20.31
C GLU A 449 -25.94 -20.54 -20.21
N GLN A 450 -25.21 -21.11 -19.24
CA GLN A 450 -25.20 -22.54 -18.90
C GLN A 450 -24.77 -23.44 -20.07
N GLY A 451 -23.62 -23.14 -20.70
CA GLY A 451 -23.03 -23.90 -21.80
C GLY A 451 -23.77 -23.77 -23.14
N LYS A 452 -24.58 -22.72 -23.33
CA LYS A 452 -25.44 -22.56 -24.53
C LYS A 452 -25.21 -21.30 -25.34
N ASN A 453 -24.70 -20.24 -24.71
CA ASN A 453 -24.41 -18.96 -25.33
C ASN A 453 -23.59 -18.09 -24.35
N PHE A 454 -22.94 -17.03 -24.83
CA PHE A 454 -22.40 -15.96 -23.99
C PHE A 454 -23.15 -14.64 -24.20
N ILE A 455 -23.30 -13.83 -23.14
CA ILE A 455 -23.92 -12.51 -23.18
C ILE A 455 -23.00 -11.43 -22.61
N ASP A 456 -22.91 -10.28 -23.27
CA ASP A 456 -22.17 -9.13 -22.74
C ASP A 456 -22.97 -8.47 -21.61
N VAL A 457 -22.41 -8.50 -20.40
CA VAL A 457 -22.96 -7.87 -19.19
C VAL A 457 -22.11 -6.69 -18.71
N THR A 458 -21.04 -6.33 -19.42
CA THR A 458 -20.04 -5.30 -19.05
C THR A 458 -20.68 -4.02 -18.52
N ALA A 459 -21.57 -3.41 -19.30
CA ALA A 459 -22.21 -2.14 -18.94
C ALA A 459 -23.29 -2.26 -17.83
N ALA A 460 -23.63 -3.48 -17.41
CA ALA A 460 -24.56 -3.74 -16.31
C ALA A 460 -23.82 -3.96 -14.98
N ILE A 461 -22.64 -4.59 -14.99
CA ILE A 461 -21.90 -4.95 -13.78
C ILE A 461 -20.63 -4.13 -13.53
N SER A 462 -20.00 -3.55 -14.55
CA SER A 462 -18.82 -2.67 -14.40
C SER A 462 -19.16 -1.25 -14.86
N PRO A 463 -19.53 -0.32 -13.95
CA PRO A 463 -19.97 1.03 -14.32
C PRO A 463 -18.88 1.87 -15.03
N ASP A 464 -17.62 1.66 -14.65
CA ASP A 464 -16.47 2.47 -15.09
C ASP A 464 -15.56 1.75 -16.11
N HIS A 465 -15.99 0.62 -16.69
CA HIS A 465 -15.27 -0.16 -17.72
C HIS A 465 -14.66 0.70 -18.85
N ALA A 466 -15.30 1.81 -19.21
CA ALA A 466 -14.88 2.70 -20.29
C ALA A 466 -13.86 3.79 -19.88
N LYS A 467 -13.35 3.80 -18.63
CA LYS A 467 -12.44 4.85 -18.12
C LYS A 467 -11.19 5.02 -18.98
N TYR A 468 -10.66 3.93 -19.52
CA TYR A 468 -9.47 3.89 -20.38
C TYR A 468 -9.78 3.65 -21.88
N ALA A 469 -11.05 3.77 -22.28
CA ALA A 469 -11.48 3.58 -23.67
C ALA A 469 -10.96 4.67 -24.64
N ASP A 470 -10.66 5.87 -24.14
CA ASP A 470 -10.02 6.96 -24.89
C ASP A 470 -8.48 7.03 -24.68
N GLY A 471 -7.93 6.07 -23.92
CA GLY A 471 -6.51 5.91 -23.62
C GLY A 471 -6.03 6.51 -22.29
N ASN A 472 -4.71 6.54 -22.09
CA ASN A 472 -4.10 6.94 -20.83
C ASN A 472 -4.25 8.46 -20.58
N PRO A 473 -4.93 8.90 -19.51
CA PRO A 473 -5.09 10.33 -19.21
C PRO A 473 -3.92 10.90 -18.37
N TYR A 474 -3.00 10.06 -17.90
CA TYR A 474 -1.87 10.44 -17.03
C TYR A 474 -0.53 10.47 -17.75
N SER A 475 -0.35 9.61 -18.74
CA SER A 475 0.92 9.38 -19.46
C SER A 475 0.71 9.44 -20.99
N SER A 476 1.79 9.58 -21.75
CA SER A 476 1.76 9.45 -23.21
C SER A 476 1.92 8.01 -23.71
N TRP A 477 2.13 7.05 -22.82
CA TRP A 477 2.21 5.64 -23.18
C TRP A 477 0.82 5.04 -23.42
N TRP A 478 0.79 4.11 -24.37
CA TRP A 478 -0.31 3.21 -24.64
C TRP A 478 -0.74 2.42 -23.38
N VAL A 479 -2.04 2.15 -23.21
CA VAL A 479 -2.59 1.31 -22.13
C VAL A 479 -3.11 -0.04 -22.62
N GLY A 480 -3.18 -0.25 -23.93
CA GLY A 480 -3.82 -1.41 -24.52
C GLY A 480 -3.09 -2.74 -24.33
N GLN A 481 -1.76 -2.71 -24.12
CA GLN A 481 -0.97 -3.90 -23.78
C GLN A 481 -1.02 -4.15 -22.27
N GLY A 482 -1.34 -5.38 -21.88
CA GLY A 482 -1.38 -5.79 -20.49
C GLY A 482 -1.62 -7.28 -20.29
N LYS A 483 -1.74 -7.70 -19.03
CA LYS A 483 -2.16 -9.05 -18.60
C LYS A 483 -3.10 -8.94 -17.42
N MET A 484 -4.17 -9.72 -17.43
CA MET A 484 -5.14 -9.85 -16.34
C MET A 484 -4.69 -10.97 -15.39
N HIS A 485 -5.06 -10.84 -14.12
CA HIS A 485 -4.85 -11.86 -13.11
C HIS A 485 -6.11 -11.96 -12.26
N ILE A 486 -6.67 -13.17 -12.12
CA ILE A 486 -7.82 -13.43 -11.25
C ILE A 486 -7.30 -13.75 -9.84
N ARG A 487 -7.67 -12.93 -8.85
CA ARG A 487 -7.22 -13.02 -7.44
C ARG A 487 -8.30 -12.47 -6.51
N ASP A 488 -8.34 -12.95 -5.27
CA ASP A 488 -9.09 -12.33 -4.17
C ASP A 488 -8.24 -11.15 -3.68
N TYR A 489 -8.50 -9.94 -4.20
CA TYR A 489 -7.63 -8.77 -4.05
C TYR A 489 -7.82 -8.04 -2.71
N ASP A 490 -8.99 -8.14 -2.06
CA ASP A 490 -9.23 -7.53 -0.73
C ASP A 490 -9.54 -8.55 0.40
N HIS A 491 -9.25 -9.84 0.13
CA HIS A 491 -9.34 -10.95 1.07
C HIS A 491 -10.75 -11.12 1.69
N ASP A 492 -11.78 -10.78 0.90
CA ASP A 492 -13.21 -10.89 1.17
C ASP A 492 -13.73 -12.33 0.95
N GLY A 493 -13.13 -13.05 0.00
CA GLY A 493 -13.45 -14.43 -0.35
C GLY A 493 -14.25 -14.61 -1.64
N ASP A 494 -14.50 -13.55 -2.42
CA ASP A 494 -14.81 -13.66 -3.85
C ASP A 494 -13.59 -13.32 -4.73
N LEU A 495 -13.74 -13.34 -6.06
CA LEU A 495 -12.63 -13.16 -7.00
C LEU A 495 -12.76 -11.84 -7.76
N ASP A 496 -11.65 -11.11 -7.80
CA ASP A 496 -11.42 -9.85 -8.50
C ASP A 496 -10.59 -10.04 -9.76
N ILE A 497 -10.47 -8.96 -10.54
CA ILE A 497 -9.62 -8.92 -11.74
C ILE A 497 -8.59 -7.80 -11.56
N ILE A 498 -7.32 -8.17 -11.46
CA ILE A 498 -6.19 -7.25 -11.50
C ILE A 498 -5.74 -7.11 -12.95
N ASP A 499 -5.91 -5.93 -13.53
CA ASP A 499 -5.55 -5.60 -14.91
C ASP A 499 -4.20 -4.87 -14.97
N VAL A 500 -3.12 -5.62 -15.21
CA VAL A 500 -1.74 -5.11 -15.27
C VAL A 500 -1.47 -4.48 -16.62
N SER A 501 -1.23 -3.18 -16.65
CA SER A 501 -0.85 -2.43 -17.86
C SER A 501 0.05 -1.24 -17.48
N THR A 502 0.34 -0.31 -18.40
CA THR A 502 0.98 0.98 -18.03
C THR A 502 0.11 1.85 -17.11
N ARG A 503 -1.15 1.44 -16.87
CA ARG A 503 -1.99 1.96 -15.81
C ARG A 503 -2.77 0.82 -15.16
N THR A 504 -2.09 0.08 -14.30
CA THR A 504 -2.64 -1.04 -13.53
C THR A 504 -3.89 -0.60 -12.77
N SER A 505 -4.93 -1.41 -12.86
CA SER A 505 -6.23 -1.16 -12.23
C SER A 505 -6.83 -2.48 -11.75
N VAL A 506 -7.71 -2.41 -10.76
CA VAL A 506 -8.40 -3.57 -10.19
C VAL A 506 -9.89 -3.38 -10.32
N PHE A 507 -10.57 -4.38 -10.83
CA PHE A 507 -12.02 -4.46 -10.84
C PHE A 507 -12.42 -5.26 -9.59
N VAL A 508 -12.78 -4.53 -8.53
CA VAL A 508 -13.12 -5.10 -7.22
C VAL A 508 -14.56 -5.56 -7.23
N ASN A 509 -14.77 -6.86 -7.11
CA ASN A 509 -16.05 -7.51 -7.02
C ASN A 509 -16.75 -7.10 -5.71
N ASN A 510 -18.05 -6.90 -5.82
CA ASN A 510 -18.93 -6.53 -4.70
C ASN A 510 -20.20 -7.41 -4.75
N GLY A 511 -20.03 -8.66 -5.20
CA GLY A 511 -21.04 -9.71 -5.40
C GLY A 511 -22.11 -9.47 -6.47
N ASN A 512 -22.29 -8.25 -6.99
CA ASN A 512 -23.21 -7.94 -8.11
C ASN A 512 -22.64 -6.95 -9.13
N THR A 513 -21.52 -6.31 -8.81
CA THR A 513 -20.88 -5.27 -9.60
C THR A 513 -19.39 -5.27 -9.32
N PHE A 514 -18.60 -4.88 -10.32
CA PHE A 514 -17.17 -4.67 -10.24
C PHE A 514 -16.89 -3.16 -10.18
N GLU A 515 -16.31 -2.67 -9.08
CA GLU A 515 -15.91 -1.28 -8.87
C GLU A 515 -14.43 -1.09 -9.27
N LEU A 516 -14.13 -0.07 -10.07
CA LEU A 516 -12.78 0.16 -10.59
C LEU A 516 -11.92 0.94 -9.59
N TYR A 517 -10.87 0.30 -9.08
CA TYR A 517 -9.84 0.89 -8.24
C TYR A 517 -8.52 1.05 -9.01
N ASP A 518 -7.97 2.26 -9.04
CA ASP A 518 -6.69 2.57 -9.72
C ASP A 518 -5.90 3.72 -9.06
N ASP A 519 -6.16 4.00 -7.78
CA ASP A 519 -5.42 4.97 -6.97
C ASP A 519 -4.18 4.31 -6.32
N PHE A 520 -3.34 3.67 -7.12
CA PHE A 520 -2.04 3.18 -6.67
C PHE A 520 -1.01 4.30 -6.59
N VAL A 521 0.00 4.14 -5.73
CA VAL A 521 1.19 5.00 -5.70
C VAL A 521 2.33 4.33 -6.46
N ASP A 522 3.11 5.16 -7.17
CA ASP A 522 4.26 4.71 -7.96
C ASP A 522 5.47 5.63 -7.71
N ALA A 523 6.65 5.17 -8.13
CA ALA A 523 7.88 5.93 -8.19
C ALA A 523 7.98 6.80 -9.47
N ASP A 524 7.22 6.53 -10.54
CA ASP A 524 7.13 7.41 -11.72
C ASP A 524 5.68 7.71 -12.21
N GLU A 525 5.46 7.92 -13.52
CA GLU A 525 4.17 8.34 -14.10
C GLU A 525 3.36 7.15 -14.65
N ASP A 526 4.02 6.03 -14.96
CA ASP A 526 3.40 4.81 -15.48
C ASP A 526 3.25 3.79 -14.35
N VAL A 527 2.03 3.27 -14.15
CA VAL A 527 1.70 2.41 -13.00
C VAL A 527 1.66 0.97 -13.45
N LEU A 528 2.83 0.36 -13.67
CA LEU A 528 2.94 -1.05 -14.06
C LEU A 528 3.36 -1.86 -12.84
N LEU A 529 2.37 -2.56 -12.27
CA LEU A 529 2.47 -3.25 -10.99
C LEU A 529 2.10 -4.72 -11.18
N TRP A 530 3.04 -5.63 -10.94
CA TRP A 530 2.79 -7.07 -11.02
C TRP A 530 2.24 -7.58 -9.69
N PRO A 531 1.05 -8.21 -9.67
CA PRO A 531 0.45 -8.70 -8.43
C PRO A 531 1.26 -9.85 -7.86
N VAL A 532 1.66 -9.72 -6.60
CA VAL A 532 2.31 -10.77 -5.82
C VAL A 532 1.87 -10.61 -4.37
N GLU A 533 1.44 -11.67 -3.69
CA GLU A 533 1.10 -11.58 -2.27
C GLU A 533 2.39 -11.68 -1.42
N ILE A 534 2.70 -10.69 -0.58
CA ILE A 534 4.00 -10.60 0.11
C ILE A 534 3.88 -10.80 1.62
N ASP A 535 2.90 -10.18 2.28
CA ASP A 535 2.72 -10.27 3.74
C ASP A 535 1.39 -10.88 4.21
N GLY A 536 0.42 -11.02 3.32
CA GLY A 536 -0.87 -11.67 3.56
C GLY A 536 -1.86 -10.84 4.37
N ASP A 537 -1.64 -9.52 4.51
CA ASP A 537 -2.57 -8.61 5.19
C ASP A 537 -3.70 -8.12 4.22
N HIS A 538 -4.09 -6.84 4.18
CA HIS A 538 -5.49 -6.49 3.89
C HIS A 538 -5.90 -6.46 2.42
N HIS A 539 -4.98 -6.14 1.51
CA HIS A 539 -5.20 -6.18 0.07
C HIS A 539 -3.94 -6.69 -0.60
N TYR A 540 -4.09 -7.25 -1.80
CA TYR A 540 -2.98 -7.73 -2.61
C TYR A 540 -1.86 -6.70 -2.76
N ASP A 541 -0.64 -7.21 -2.66
CA ASP A 541 0.61 -6.48 -2.84
C ASP A 541 1.12 -6.56 -4.30
N PHE A 542 2.17 -5.78 -4.62
CA PHE A 542 2.72 -5.73 -5.98
C PHE A 542 4.24 -5.56 -6.04
N ILE A 543 4.86 -6.01 -7.13
CA ILE A 543 6.18 -5.52 -7.57
C ILE A 543 6.00 -4.42 -8.62
N GLY A 544 6.44 -3.21 -8.29
CA GLY A 544 6.57 -2.09 -9.22
C GLY A 544 8.00 -1.90 -9.71
N SER A 545 8.19 -0.99 -10.67
CA SER A 545 9.51 -0.67 -11.23
C SER A 545 9.66 0.83 -11.48
N ASN A 546 10.90 1.31 -11.50
CA ASN A 546 11.23 2.67 -11.94
C ASN A 546 12.37 2.60 -12.96
N GLN A 547 12.18 3.16 -14.15
CA GLN A 547 13.19 3.12 -15.22
C GLN A 547 13.81 4.51 -15.48
N THR A 548 15.14 4.54 -15.56
CA THR A 548 15.91 5.73 -15.95
C THR A 548 16.95 5.38 -17.02
N CYS A 549 16.76 5.89 -18.25
CA CYS A 549 17.73 5.73 -19.34
C CYS A 549 18.60 6.99 -19.58
N ALA A 550 19.82 6.76 -20.08
CA ALA A 550 20.78 7.77 -20.54
C ALA A 550 21.19 7.49 -22.02
N GLU A 551 22.27 8.11 -22.52
CA GLU A 551 22.67 7.94 -23.95
C GLU A 551 23.10 6.51 -24.33
N THR A 552 23.66 5.75 -23.39
CA THR A 552 24.24 4.42 -23.65
C THR A 552 23.93 3.38 -22.57
N THR A 553 23.11 3.73 -21.59
CA THR A 553 22.77 2.88 -20.45
C THR A 553 21.30 3.03 -20.10
N CYS A 554 20.65 1.99 -19.61
CA CYS A 554 19.38 2.13 -18.92
C CYS A 554 19.39 1.34 -17.60
N THR A 555 18.73 1.86 -16.57
CA THR A 555 18.64 1.24 -15.25
C THR A 555 17.18 1.14 -14.85
N THR A 556 16.76 -0.05 -14.42
CA THR A 556 15.43 -0.30 -13.84
C THR A 556 15.62 -0.82 -12.42
N SER A 557 15.06 -0.11 -11.45
CA SER A 557 15.03 -0.51 -10.03
C SER A 557 13.64 -1.05 -9.70
N PHE A 558 13.53 -2.28 -9.21
CA PHE A 558 12.27 -2.89 -8.78
C PHE A 558 12.02 -2.65 -7.30
N TYR A 559 10.76 -2.50 -6.91
CA TYR A 559 10.35 -2.19 -5.54
C TYR A 559 9.08 -2.96 -5.16
N GLN A 560 8.86 -3.14 -3.87
CA GLN A 560 7.60 -3.70 -3.37
C GLN A 560 6.61 -2.57 -3.09
N LEU A 561 5.36 -2.76 -3.47
CA LEU A 561 4.25 -1.91 -3.11
C LEU A 561 3.38 -2.68 -2.12
N LEU A 562 3.51 -2.34 -0.84
CA LEU A 562 2.81 -3.02 0.24
C LEU A 562 1.57 -2.26 0.71
N ASP A 563 0.53 -2.99 1.05
CA ASP A 563 -0.65 -2.60 1.82
C ASP A 563 -0.26 -2.29 3.31
N PRO A 564 -0.20 -1.04 3.78
CA PRO A 564 0.17 -0.76 5.16
C PRO A 564 -1.03 -1.02 6.09
N PRO A 565 -0.83 -1.72 7.22
CA PRO A 565 -1.95 -2.22 8.00
C PRO A 565 -2.86 -1.11 8.50
N ALA A 566 -4.16 -1.43 8.53
CA ALA A 566 -5.23 -0.64 9.11
C ALA A 566 -4.99 -0.29 10.60
N GLU A 567 -3.99 -0.91 11.25
CA GLU A 567 -3.47 -0.49 12.55
C GLU A 567 -3.04 0.99 12.55
N SER A 568 -2.44 1.50 11.47
CA SER A 568 -2.00 2.90 11.41
C SER A 568 -3.18 3.88 11.41
N LEU A 569 -4.19 3.60 10.58
CA LEU A 569 -5.48 4.31 10.52
C LEU A 569 -6.25 4.19 11.85
N LEU A 570 -6.28 2.99 12.45
CA LEU A 570 -6.88 2.72 13.75
C LEU A 570 -6.19 3.49 14.88
N ALA A 571 -4.86 3.57 14.87
CA ALA A 571 -4.09 4.30 15.87
C ALA A 571 -4.47 5.80 15.88
N ASP A 572 -4.52 6.44 14.71
CA ASP A 572 -4.96 7.83 14.58
C ASP A 572 -6.45 8.00 14.90
N PHE A 573 -7.30 7.07 14.48
CA PHE A 573 -8.73 7.05 14.86
C PHE A 573 -8.88 7.07 16.38
N LEU A 574 -8.12 6.25 17.11
CA LEU A 574 -8.11 6.20 18.57
C LEU A 574 -7.57 7.49 19.22
N THR A 575 -6.87 8.36 18.50
CA THR A 575 -6.48 9.70 19.02
C THR A 575 -7.59 10.76 18.92
N LYS A 576 -8.68 10.53 18.18
CA LYS A 576 -9.73 11.55 17.90
C LYS A 576 -10.28 12.29 19.13
N ALA A 577 -10.23 11.65 20.31
CA ALA A 577 -10.71 12.22 21.57
C ALA A 577 -9.65 13.01 22.38
N ASP A 578 -8.37 12.94 22.06
CA ASP A 578 -7.29 13.39 22.96
C ASP A 578 -7.33 14.90 23.24
N GLY A 579 -7.53 15.74 22.22
CA GLY A 579 -7.70 17.18 22.37
C GLY A 579 -8.89 17.57 23.25
N PHE A 580 -9.99 16.81 23.17
CA PHE A 580 -11.17 17.01 24.02
C PHE A 580 -10.88 16.62 25.47
N LEU A 581 -10.26 15.45 25.68
CA LEU A 581 -9.86 14.93 26.99
C LEU A 581 -8.82 15.82 27.66
N GLN A 582 -7.89 16.39 26.89
CA GLN A 582 -6.91 17.37 27.36
C GLN A 582 -7.60 18.67 27.80
N ALA A 583 -8.57 19.19 27.04
CA ALA A 583 -9.31 20.39 27.41
C ALA A 583 -10.15 20.20 28.69
N VAL A 584 -10.81 19.05 28.85
CA VAL A 584 -11.50 18.71 30.11
C VAL A 584 -10.49 18.61 31.27
N THR A 585 -9.37 17.92 31.08
CA THR A 585 -8.29 17.80 32.08
C THR A 585 -7.81 19.17 32.56
N GLN A 586 -7.56 20.08 31.62
CA GLN A 586 -7.15 21.46 31.87
C GLN A 586 -8.18 22.25 32.69
N SER A 587 -9.48 21.99 32.51
CA SER A 587 -10.54 22.65 33.29
C SER A 587 -10.52 22.25 34.78
N THR A 588 -10.07 21.04 35.12
CA THR A 588 -10.10 20.50 36.50
C THR A 588 -9.20 21.27 37.48
N TYR A 589 -8.07 21.80 36.98
CA TYR A 589 -7.06 22.47 37.79
C TYR A 589 -6.98 23.98 37.55
N LEU A 590 -7.86 24.53 36.71
CA LEU A 590 -7.96 25.97 36.42
C LEU A 590 -8.12 26.82 37.69
N THR A 591 -8.75 26.25 38.73
CA THR A 591 -8.98 26.87 40.03
C THR A 591 -7.96 26.50 41.12
N ASP A 592 -6.86 25.79 40.80
CA ASP A 592 -5.85 25.41 41.81
C ASP A 592 -5.27 26.64 42.56
N HIS A 593 -5.17 27.79 41.89
CA HIS A 593 -4.72 29.03 42.53
C HIS A 593 -5.67 29.50 43.65
N LEU A 594 -6.96 29.18 43.60
CA LEU A 594 -7.92 29.57 44.65
C LEU A 594 -7.57 28.99 46.02
N LYS A 595 -6.80 27.90 46.08
CA LYS A 595 -6.30 27.30 47.33
C LYS A 595 -5.36 28.25 48.10
N HIS A 596 -4.77 29.25 47.44
CA HIS A 596 -4.02 30.35 48.07
C HIS A 596 -4.90 31.35 48.82
N SER A 597 -6.22 31.35 48.64
CA SER A 597 -7.11 32.27 49.35
C SER A 597 -7.05 32.03 50.87
N ASN A 598 -6.77 33.10 51.61
CA ASN A 598 -6.81 33.15 53.07
C ASN A 598 -8.20 33.63 53.54
N VAL A 599 -8.50 33.50 54.84
CA VAL A 599 -9.79 33.86 55.45
C VAL A 599 -9.97 35.40 55.60
N PHE A 600 -9.77 36.12 54.50
CA PHE A 600 -9.95 37.57 54.41
C PHE A 600 -10.99 37.90 53.35
N THR A 601 -11.66 39.04 53.53
CA THR A 601 -12.63 39.54 52.55
C THR A 601 -11.89 40.35 51.48
N ASN A 602 -11.85 39.88 50.24
CA ASN A 602 -11.17 40.56 49.12
C ASN A 602 -11.80 40.25 47.75
N VAL A 603 -11.64 41.18 46.81
CA VAL A 603 -11.73 40.89 45.37
C VAL A 603 -10.33 40.49 44.89
N PHE A 604 -10.25 39.47 44.03
CA PHE A 604 -9.00 38.97 43.46
C PHE A 604 -9.17 38.66 41.97
N SER A 605 -8.04 38.67 41.25
CA SER A 605 -7.97 38.32 39.83
C SER A 605 -6.78 37.41 39.55
N TYR A 606 -6.95 36.43 38.67
CA TYR A 606 -5.90 35.53 38.21
C TYR A 606 -6.04 35.29 36.71
N THR A 607 -5.02 35.60 35.91
CA THR A 607 -5.08 35.49 34.45
C THR A 607 -3.90 34.72 33.89
N ASN A 608 -4.19 33.70 33.08
CA ASN A 608 -3.22 32.93 32.31
C ASN A 608 -3.57 32.97 30.80
N ASN A 609 -3.06 32.00 30.03
CA ASN A 609 -3.28 31.97 28.58
C ASN A 609 -4.62 31.34 28.14
N LYS A 610 -5.30 30.55 28.98
CA LYS A 610 -6.62 29.99 28.68
C LYS A 610 -7.77 30.81 29.28
N ALA A 611 -7.58 31.41 30.46
CA ALA A 611 -8.63 32.16 31.14
C ALA A 611 -8.15 33.34 31.99
N SER A 612 -9.06 34.29 32.18
CA SER A 612 -9.04 35.30 33.22
C SER A 612 -10.15 35.00 34.24
N ILE A 613 -9.76 34.88 35.50
CA ILE A 613 -10.61 34.61 36.65
C ILE A 613 -10.78 35.92 37.42
N LEU A 614 -12.02 36.34 37.65
CA LEU A 614 -12.38 37.44 38.55
C LEU A 614 -13.27 36.90 39.65
N GLY A 615 -12.86 37.05 40.91
CA GLY A 615 -13.57 36.49 42.04
C GLY A 615 -13.60 37.38 43.26
N TYR A 616 -14.52 37.03 44.16
CA TYR A 616 -14.72 37.63 45.47
C TYR A 616 -14.64 36.54 46.54
N SER A 617 -13.91 36.81 47.61
CA SER A 617 -13.85 35.99 48.81
C SER A 617 -14.41 36.79 49.99
N ALA A 618 -15.18 36.12 50.85
CA ALA A 618 -15.70 36.65 52.10
C ALA A 618 -15.33 35.68 53.23
N GLY A 619 -14.63 36.17 54.24
CA GLY A 619 -14.07 35.34 55.33
C GLY A 619 -14.45 35.83 56.72
N SER A 620 -14.81 34.91 57.62
CA SER A 620 -15.06 35.17 59.04
C SER A 620 -14.91 33.89 59.88
N ASN A 621 -14.36 33.99 61.10
CA ASN A 621 -14.28 32.89 62.08
C ASN A 621 -13.83 31.53 61.50
N ASN A 622 -12.68 31.52 60.81
CA ASN A 622 -12.07 30.35 60.15
C ASN A 622 -12.87 29.75 58.99
N LEU A 623 -13.93 30.41 58.51
CA LEU A 623 -14.73 30.03 57.34
C LEU A 623 -14.55 31.07 56.23
N SER A 624 -14.34 30.62 55.00
CA SER A 624 -14.25 31.45 53.80
C SER A 624 -15.18 30.92 52.71
N PHE A 625 -15.99 31.81 52.15
CA PHE A 625 -16.76 31.56 50.93
C PHE A 625 -16.14 32.36 49.79
N THR A 626 -16.02 31.74 48.62
CA THR A 626 -15.41 32.33 47.43
C THR A 626 -16.33 32.09 46.24
N SER A 627 -16.52 33.06 45.35
CA SER A 627 -17.23 32.84 44.09
C SER A 627 -16.73 33.82 43.03
N GLY A 628 -16.87 33.47 41.76
CA GLY A 628 -16.46 34.33 40.67
C GLY A 628 -16.76 33.77 39.29
N LYS A 629 -16.31 34.53 38.30
CA LYS A 629 -16.46 34.24 36.87
C LYS A 629 -15.11 33.89 36.26
N VAL A 630 -15.14 32.95 35.32
CA VAL A 630 -14.04 32.59 34.41
C VAL A 630 -14.39 33.12 33.01
N SER A 631 -13.44 33.72 32.30
CA SER A 631 -13.66 34.28 30.96
C SER A 631 -12.39 34.21 30.12
N GLY A 632 -12.49 33.78 28.86
CA GLY A 632 -11.35 33.53 27.98
C GLY A 632 -11.69 32.43 26.97
N LEU A 633 -10.70 31.62 26.60
CA LEU A 633 -10.90 30.38 25.85
C LEU A 633 -11.69 29.36 26.67
N MET A 634 -11.42 29.32 27.99
CA MET A 634 -12.32 28.73 28.97
C MET A 634 -13.17 29.82 29.61
N ALA A 635 -14.47 29.60 29.69
CA ALA A 635 -15.44 30.51 30.28
C ALA A 635 -16.37 29.77 31.25
N GLY A 636 -16.94 30.45 32.23
CA GLY A 636 -17.80 29.79 33.21
C GLY A 636 -17.85 30.48 34.56
N ASN A 637 -18.22 29.74 35.60
CA ASN A 637 -18.32 30.24 36.96
C ASN A 637 -17.76 29.24 37.98
N PHE A 638 -17.43 29.72 39.16
CA PHE A 638 -17.03 28.87 40.28
C PHE A 638 -17.63 29.34 41.60
N ILE A 639 -17.79 28.37 42.51
CA ILE A 639 -18.03 28.58 43.93
C ILE A 639 -17.01 27.78 44.73
N GLY A 640 -16.62 28.31 45.88
CA GLY A 640 -15.64 27.74 46.76
C GLY A 640 -16.05 27.95 48.22
N PHE A 641 -15.77 26.96 49.04
CA PHE A 641 -15.94 27.01 50.47
C PHE A 641 -14.68 26.43 51.11
N SER A 642 -14.12 27.09 52.12
CA SER A 642 -13.04 26.51 52.91
C SER A 642 -13.17 26.84 54.38
N MET A 643 -12.69 25.93 55.22
CA MET A 643 -12.67 26.05 56.66
C MET A 643 -11.29 25.66 57.18
N GLN A 644 -10.76 26.40 58.15
CA GLN A 644 -9.43 26.15 58.73
C GLN A 644 -9.52 25.84 60.24
N PRO A 645 -9.96 24.64 60.64
CA PRO A 645 -9.91 24.19 62.03
C PRO A 645 -8.46 23.94 62.48
N GLY A 646 -7.86 24.94 63.12
CA GLY A 646 -6.51 24.85 63.68
C GLY A 646 -5.44 24.79 62.61
N HIS A 647 -4.73 23.66 62.50
CA HIS A 647 -3.65 23.45 61.54
C HIS A 647 -4.07 22.74 60.26
N LEU A 648 -5.32 22.29 60.12
CA LEU A 648 -5.82 21.68 58.88
C LEU A 648 -6.71 22.70 58.15
N LYS A 649 -6.52 22.85 56.84
CA LYS A 649 -7.45 23.54 55.94
C LYS A 649 -8.22 22.50 55.14
N ILE A 650 -9.53 22.61 55.12
CA ILE A 650 -10.44 21.76 54.33
C ILE A 650 -11.19 22.68 53.38
N GLY A 651 -11.40 22.29 52.14
CA GLY A 651 -12.24 23.06 51.24
C GLY A 651 -12.93 22.24 50.16
N LEU A 652 -13.94 22.85 49.57
CA LEU A 652 -14.68 22.38 48.42
C LEU A 652 -14.67 23.47 47.36
N ILE A 653 -14.40 23.13 46.11
CA ILE A 653 -14.52 24.00 44.95
C ILE A 653 -15.44 23.30 43.95
N ALA A 654 -16.43 24.02 43.42
CA ALA A 654 -17.25 23.56 42.32
C ALA A 654 -17.14 24.56 41.16
N THR A 655 -16.87 24.06 39.95
CA THR A 655 -16.77 24.86 38.72
C THR A 655 -17.72 24.32 37.66
N ASP A 656 -18.27 25.22 36.85
CA ASP A 656 -19.04 24.92 35.63
C ASP A 656 -18.36 25.71 34.51
N ILE A 657 -17.67 25.01 33.61
CA ILE A 657 -16.76 25.55 32.61
C ILE A 657 -17.19 25.08 31.22
N SER A 658 -17.29 26.00 30.27
CA SER A 658 -17.36 25.72 28.84
C SER A 658 -16.07 26.11 28.13
N THR A 659 -15.72 25.37 27.09
CA THR A 659 -14.57 25.63 26.21
C THR A 659 -14.84 25.07 24.83
N ILE A 660 -14.32 25.72 23.79
CA ILE A 660 -14.13 25.06 22.49
C ILE A 660 -12.81 24.29 22.60
N ALA A 661 -12.82 23.03 22.17
CA ALA A 661 -11.66 22.17 22.09
C ALA A 661 -11.53 21.64 20.66
N ASN A 662 -10.29 21.38 20.23
CA ASN A 662 -9.98 20.85 18.91
C ASN A 662 -9.00 19.67 19.07
N ASN A 663 -9.07 18.70 18.17
CA ASN A 663 -8.04 17.70 17.95
C ASN A 663 -7.58 17.76 16.49
N GLU A 664 -6.32 17.43 16.23
CA GLU A 664 -5.78 17.26 14.88
C GLU A 664 -5.45 15.77 14.73
N THR A 665 -5.89 15.18 13.64
CA THR A 665 -5.67 13.76 13.29
C THR A 665 -5.06 13.68 11.91
N ARG A 666 -4.20 12.69 11.65
CA ARG A 666 -3.47 12.56 10.39
C ARG A 666 -4.40 12.33 9.21
N TRP A 667 -5.38 11.45 9.37
CA TRP A 667 -6.29 11.04 8.29
C TRP A 667 -7.68 11.68 8.40
N PHE A 668 -8.26 11.75 9.60
CA PHE A 668 -9.64 12.27 9.77
C PHE A 668 -9.73 13.81 9.80
N GLY A 669 -8.60 14.52 9.78
CA GLY A 669 -8.50 15.97 9.74
C GLY A 669 -8.65 16.68 11.09
N ASN A 670 -8.99 17.97 11.05
CA ASN A 670 -9.09 18.83 12.23
C ASN A 670 -10.53 18.89 12.75
N ASN A 671 -10.80 18.19 13.84
CA ASN A 671 -12.10 18.21 14.52
C ASN A 671 -12.18 19.31 15.58
N ARG A 672 -13.40 19.69 15.97
CA ARG A 672 -13.67 20.59 17.11
C ARG A 672 -14.98 20.26 17.80
N ALA A 673 -15.09 20.60 19.08
CA ALA A 673 -16.34 20.48 19.84
C ALA A 673 -16.48 21.60 20.88
N GLU A 674 -17.72 22.01 21.18
CA GLU A 674 -18.02 22.77 22.41
C GLU A 674 -18.21 21.79 23.57
N LEU A 675 -17.31 21.86 24.55
CA LEU A 675 -17.31 21.03 25.74
C LEU A 675 -17.82 21.80 26.94
N ARG A 676 -18.63 21.15 27.78
CA ARG A 676 -19.04 21.67 29.09
C ARG A 676 -18.71 20.68 30.20
N SER A 677 -17.85 21.09 31.13
CA SER A 677 -17.43 20.30 32.29
C SER A 677 -17.92 20.92 33.61
N LYS A 678 -18.38 20.05 34.51
CA LYS A 678 -18.73 20.39 35.89
C LYS A 678 -17.78 19.66 36.82
N ASN A 679 -16.89 20.40 37.49
CA ASN A 679 -15.84 19.84 38.32
C ASN A 679 -16.14 20.12 39.80
N TYR A 680 -16.14 19.09 40.63
CA TYR A 680 -16.35 19.16 42.07
C TYR A 680 -15.12 18.60 42.77
N GLU A 681 -14.43 19.43 43.55
CA GLU A 681 -13.19 19.04 44.21
C GLU A 681 -13.27 19.31 45.71
N THR A 682 -13.02 18.28 46.52
CA THR A 682 -12.83 18.40 47.97
C THR A 682 -11.35 18.21 48.29
N TYR A 683 -10.74 19.14 49.00
CA TYR A 683 -9.31 19.12 49.34
C TYR A 683 -9.04 19.27 50.84
N PHE A 684 -7.93 18.66 51.26
CA PHE A 684 -7.39 18.70 52.62
C PHE A 684 -5.94 19.16 52.54
N GLU A 685 -5.56 20.16 53.32
CA GLU A 685 -4.25 20.82 53.24
C GLU A 685 -3.66 21.05 54.63
N ALA A 686 -2.41 20.62 54.81
CA ALA A 686 -1.63 20.78 56.04
C ALA A 686 -0.39 21.65 55.77
N PRO A 687 -0.14 22.71 56.57
CA PRO A 687 1.06 23.51 56.47
C PRO A 687 2.26 22.72 57.01
N LEU A 688 3.30 22.61 56.19
CA LEU A 688 4.58 21.98 56.54
C LEU A 688 5.52 22.97 57.22
N ILE A 689 5.61 24.17 56.64
CA ILE A 689 6.50 25.23 57.07
C ILE A 689 5.73 26.55 56.99
N THR A 690 5.74 27.31 58.08
CA THR A 690 5.30 28.71 58.10
C THR A 690 6.33 29.50 58.88
N ILE A 691 7.21 30.20 58.16
CA ILE A 691 8.33 30.97 58.73
C ILE A 691 8.27 32.37 58.14
N ASN A 692 8.06 33.37 59.00
CA ASN A 692 7.80 34.75 58.60
C ASN A 692 6.66 34.80 57.57
N ASN A 693 6.96 35.21 56.34
CA ASN A 693 5.99 35.35 55.24
C ASN A 693 6.05 34.18 54.23
N ILE A 694 6.81 33.12 54.53
CA ILE A 694 6.96 31.93 53.67
C ILE A 694 6.03 30.84 54.18
N HIS A 695 5.20 30.30 53.29
CA HIS A 695 4.23 29.25 53.52
C HIS A 695 4.50 28.07 52.57
N PHE A 696 4.65 26.87 53.13
CA PHE A 696 4.63 25.62 52.37
C PHE A 696 3.54 24.71 52.93
N ALA A 697 2.76 24.09 52.06
CA ALA A 697 1.71 23.15 52.42
C ALA A 697 1.74 21.90 51.53
N LEU A 698 1.39 20.76 52.12
CA LEU A 698 1.09 19.51 51.43
C LEU A 698 -0.42 19.31 51.49
N GLY A 699 -1.03 18.86 50.39
CA GLY A 699 -2.45 18.60 50.33
C GLY A 699 -2.83 17.41 49.47
N HIS A 700 -4.05 16.95 49.68
CA HIS A 700 -4.67 15.86 48.95
C HIS A 700 -6.08 16.29 48.52
N ALA A 701 -6.46 15.99 47.29
CA ALA A 701 -7.73 16.39 46.68
C ALA A 701 -8.44 15.19 46.06
N PHE A 702 -9.76 15.16 46.24
CA PHE A 702 -10.70 14.22 45.65
C PHE A 702 -11.54 15.00 44.63
N SER A 703 -11.44 14.64 43.37
CA SER A 703 -12.09 15.33 42.25
C SER A 703 -13.12 14.42 41.59
N HIS A 704 -14.33 14.93 41.42
CA HIS A 704 -15.42 14.32 40.66
C HIS A 704 -15.79 15.26 39.51
N VAL A 705 -15.80 14.75 38.28
CA VAL A 705 -16.02 15.57 37.08
C VAL A 705 -17.12 14.95 36.24
N LYS A 706 -17.97 15.81 35.69
CA LYS A 706 -18.99 15.45 34.69
C LYS A 706 -18.76 16.22 33.41
N ILE A 707 -18.86 15.55 32.28
CA ILE A 707 -18.88 16.15 30.94
C ILE A 707 -20.30 15.97 30.40
N ASP A 708 -20.93 17.07 29.96
CA ASP A 708 -22.22 16.98 29.25
C ASP A 708 -21.99 16.36 27.84
N GLN A 709 -23.00 15.70 27.25
CA GLN A 709 -22.90 15.13 25.90
C GLN A 709 -22.49 16.20 24.86
N PHE A 710 -21.60 15.82 23.93
CA PHE A 710 -21.12 16.69 22.85
C PHE A 710 -20.93 15.90 21.54
N THR A 711 -20.93 16.62 20.41
CA THR A 711 -20.66 16.08 19.07
C THR A 711 -19.49 16.87 18.50
N GLU A 712 -18.56 16.18 17.81
CA GLU A 712 -17.49 16.87 17.07
C GLU A 712 -17.98 17.37 15.71
N GLU A 713 -17.33 18.41 15.18
CA GLU A 713 -17.55 18.95 13.85
C GLU A 713 -16.20 19.15 13.15
N GLY A 714 -16.15 18.97 11.82
CA GLY A 714 -15.03 19.39 10.97
C GLY A 714 -14.10 18.28 10.49
N SER A 715 -14.20 17.08 11.08
CA SER A 715 -13.55 15.88 10.54
C SER A 715 -14.40 15.21 9.46
N GLN A 716 -13.77 14.37 8.63
CA GLN A 716 -14.46 13.57 7.61
C GLN A 716 -15.54 12.64 8.23
N LEU A 717 -15.21 12.04 9.37
CA LEU A 717 -16.13 11.29 10.23
C LEU A 717 -16.34 12.07 11.54
N ASN A 718 -17.60 12.36 11.90
CA ASN A 718 -17.96 13.12 13.11
C ASN A 718 -18.65 12.23 14.16
N LEU A 719 -17.98 12.00 15.30
CA LEU A 719 -18.46 11.23 16.43
C LEU A 719 -19.32 12.06 17.42
N THR A 720 -20.30 11.40 18.05
CA THR A 720 -21.05 11.96 19.20
C THR A 720 -20.68 11.23 20.48
N PHE A 721 -20.15 11.97 21.46
CA PHE A 721 -19.71 11.49 22.75
C PHE A 721 -20.82 11.63 23.80
N ARG A 722 -21.09 10.56 24.56
CA ARG A 722 -22.11 10.53 25.62
C ARG A 722 -21.75 11.49 26.76
N ALA A 723 -22.71 11.74 27.65
CA ALA A 723 -22.40 12.36 28.93
C ALA A 723 -21.55 11.38 29.77
N ASN A 724 -20.39 11.84 30.25
CA ASN A 724 -19.38 11.00 30.90
C ASN A 724 -19.05 11.53 32.31
N GLU A 725 -18.76 10.64 33.26
CA GLU A 725 -18.42 11.00 34.64
C GLU A 725 -17.19 10.24 35.14
N PHE A 726 -16.25 10.92 35.80
CA PHE A 726 -15.02 10.30 36.31
C PHE A 726 -14.61 10.85 37.68
N ASN A 727 -13.83 10.06 38.41
CA ASN A 727 -13.39 10.35 39.77
C ASN A 727 -11.88 10.10 39.90
N PHE A 728 -11.15 11.04 40.50
CA PHE A 728 -9.70 10.88 40.69
C PHE A 728 -9.18 11.56 41.94
N ASN A 729 -8.09 11.02 42.48
CA ASN A 729 -7.40 11.57 43.63
C ASN A 729 -6.08 12.22 43.20
N SER A 730 -5.75 13.38 43.77
CA SER A 730 -4.50 14.10 43.50
C SER A 730 -3.75 14.45 44.76
N SER A 731 -2.43 14.36 44.70
CA SER A 731 -1.54 14.89 45.74
C SER A 731 -0.89 16.17 45.23
N TYR A 732 -0.77 17.19 46.07
CA TYR A 732 -0.23 18.49 45.66
C TYR A 732 0.62 19.17 46.73
N ILE A 733 1.58 19.97 46.29
CA ILE A 733 2.43 20.82 47.13
C ILE A 733 2.19 22.28 46.71
N ARG A 734 2.11 23.17 47.70
CA ARG A 734 1.89 24.61 47.51
C ARG A 734 2.95 25.43 48.22
N PHE A 735 3.37 26.52 47.58
CA PHE A 735 4.33 27.51 48.08
C PHE A 735 3.75 28.92 47.96
N GLY A 736 3.79 29.70 49.02
CA GLY A 736 3.43 31.12 49.02
C GLY A 736 4.49 31.96 49.73
N TYR A 737 4.79 33.13 49.20
CA TYR A 737 5.68 34.12 49.81
C TYR A 737 5.12 35.53 49.66
N GLU A 738 4.75 36.17 50.77
CA GLU A 738 4.28 37.55 50.79
C GLU A 738 5.41 38.54 51.13
N PHE A 739 5.44 39.70 50.49
CA PHE A 739 6.44 40.74 50.74
C PHE A 739 5.87 42.16 50.56
N SER A 740 6.61 43.16 51.04
CA SER A 740 6.26 44.56 50.86
C SER A 740 7.53 45.37 50.55
N PHE A 741 7.48 46.17 49.48
CA PHE A 741 8.62 46.92 48.97
C PHE A 741 8.15 48.24 48.36
N LEU A 742 8.73 49.38 48.78
CA LEU A 742 8.41 50.72 48.25
C LEU A 742 6.89 51.04 48.13
N ARG A 743 6.10 50.66 49.14
CA ARG A 743 4.62 50.75 49.21
C ARG A 743 3.84 49.83 48.23
N LEU A 744 4.52 48.97 47.47
CA LEU A 744 3.89 47.83 46.80
C LEU A 744 3.73 46.67 47.80
N ARG A 745 2.60 45.97 47.74
CA ARG A 745 2.43 44.64 48.35
C ARG A 745 2.60 43.60 47.26
N GLY A 746 3.43 42.59 47.51
CA GLY A 746 3.74 41.53 46.56
C GLY A 746 3.46 40.15 47.13
N SER A 747 3.10 39.20 46.27
CA SER A 747 3.05 37.78 46.58
C SER A 747 3.67 36.96 45.44
N ILE A 748 4.41 35.91 45.79
CA ILE A 748 4.83 34.86 44.88
C ILE A 748 4.14 33.58 45.33
N ASN A 749 3.35 32.98 44.44
CA ASN A 749 2.48 31.84 44.73
C ASN A 749 2.69 30.76 43.66
N GLY A 750 3.06 29.56 44.07
CA GLY A 750 3.24 28.43 43.16
C GLY A 750 2.75 27.11 43.75
N GLY A 751 2.74 26.07 42.92
CA GLY A 751 2.39 24.72 43.33
C GLY A 751 2.59 23.69 42.22
N PHE A 752 2.58 22.43 42.64
CA PHE A 752 2.60 21.25 41.79
C PHE A 752 1.51 20.28 42.26
N ARG A 753 0.79 19.66 41.32
CA ARG A 753 -0.27 18.68 41.53
C ARG A 753 -0.05 17.52 40.57
N GLU A 754 -0.25 16.30 41.05
CA GLU A 754 -0.29 15.09 40.23
C GLU A 754 -1.39 14.14 40.71
N SER A 755 -2.08 13.47 39.78
CA SER A 755 -3.02 12.40 40.09
C SER A 755 -2.29 11.13 40.57
N ASN A 756 -2.86 10.48 41.57
CA ASN A 756 -2.32 9.23 42.11
C ASN A 756 -2.52 8.05 41.13
N GLN A 757 -3.43 8.20 40.17
CA GLN A 757 -3.79 7.20 39.15
C GLN A 757 -3.43 7.74 37.74
N SER A 758 -3.13 6.83 36.82
CA SER A 758 -3.04 7.05 35.35
C SER A 758 -4.32 6.55 34.66
N ASN A 759 -4.50 6.88 33.38
CA ASN A 759 -5.59 6.41 32.51
C ASN A 759 -6.98 6.62 33.16
N LEU A 760 -7.20 7.83 33.67
CA LEU A 760 -8.31 8.21 34.55
C LEU A 760 -9.59 8.63 33.84
N LEU A 761 -9.49 8.87 32.53
CA LEU A 761 -10.51 9.48 31.71
C LEU A 761 -10.90 8.45 30.67
N MET A 762 -12.18 8.13 30.59
CA MET A 762 -12.74 7.36 29.48
C MET A 762 -13.90 8.18 28.95
N VAL A 763 -14.06 8.24 27.62
CA VAL A 763 -15.23 8.83 26.99
C VAL A 763 -15.83 7.86 26.00
N ASP A 764 -17.10 7.53 26.22
CA ASP A 764 -17.86 6.63 25.37
C ASP A 764 -18.66 7.40 24.31
N THR A 765 -18.77 6.87 23.09
CA THR A 765 -19.64 7.40 22.03
C THR A 765 -21.06 6.87 22.11
N VAL A 766 -22.00 7.50 21.40
CA VAL A 766 -23.38 6.99 21.24
C VAL A 766 -23.41 5.58 20.62
N ASP A 767 -22.38 5.21 19.87
CA ASP A 767 -22.25 3.93 19.16
C ASP A 767 -21.43 2.87 19.94
N ASN A 768 -21.09 3.16 21.21
CA ASN A 768 -20.33 2.30 22.14
C ASN A 768 -18.83 2.13 21.85
N LEU A 769 -18.18 3.10 21.20
CA LEU A 769 -16.71 3.19 21.14
C LEU A 769 -16.18 3.86 22.41
N THR A 770 -15.08 3.38 22.97
CA THR A 770 -14.44 3.94 24.19
C THR A 770 -13.03 4.42 23.91
N PHE A 771 -12.72 5.67 24.26
CA PHE A 771 -11.41 6.29 24.05
C PHE A 771 -10.61 6.43 25.35
N TYR A 772 -9.29 6.19 25.30
CA TYR A 772 -8.39 6.15 26.46
C TYR A 772 -7.15 7.06 26.27
N PRO A 773 -6.93 8.09 27.10
CA PRO A 773 -5.72 8.90 27.07
C PRO A 773 -4.63 8.29 27.97
N SER A 774 -3.40 8.26 27.46
CA SER A 774 -2.22 7.63 28.09
C SER A 774 -1.62 8.35 29.32
N ASN A 775 -2.31 9.35 29.90
CA ASN A 775 -1.66 10.34 30.76
C ASN A 775 -2.27 10.55 32.16
N LYS A 776 -1.39 10.92 33.11
CA LYS A 776 -1.78 11.42 34.45
C LYS A 776 -2.17 12.89 34.41
N ILE A 777 -3.15 13.28 35.23
CA ILE A 777 -3.52 14.67 35.43
C ILE A 777 -2.42 15.37 36.25
N LYS A 778 -1.67 16.27 35.60
CA LYS A 778 -0.57 17.05 36.21
C LYS A 778 -0.79 18.54 36.01
N ASN A 779 -0.51 19.32 37.05
CA ASN A 779 -0.50 20.77 36.97
C ASN A 779 0.72 21.33 37.71
N GLN A 780 1.33 22.36 37.14
CA GLN A 780 2.37 23.16 37.79
C GLN A 780 2.12 24.63 37.48
N TYR A 781 2.28 25.49 38.49
CA TYR A 781 2.16 26.92 38.31
C TYR A 781 3.10 27.69 39.24
N LEU A 782 3.52 28.84 38.76
CA LEU A 782 4.21 29.88 39.51
C LEU A 782 3.61 31.22 39.09
N SER A 783 3.31 32.07 40.06
CA SER A 783 2.71 33.38 39.83
C SER A 783 3.35 34.41 40.75
N MET A 784 3.53 35.62 40.23
CA MET A 784 3.96 36.79 40.98
C MET A 784 2.90 37.87 40.79
N MET A 785 2.38 38.41 41.89
CA MET A 785 1.41 39.50 41.88
C MET A 785 1.95 40.67 42.70
N LEU A 786 1.91 41.87 42.13
CA LEU A 786 2.25 43.15 42.75
C LEU A 786 1.01 44.04 42.76
N THR A 787 0.74 44.69 43.87
CA THR A 787 -0.40 45.60 44.05
C THR A 787 0.03 46.90 44.71
N ARG A 788 -0.57 48.01 44.27
CA ARG A 788 -0.43 49.34 44.88
C ARG A 788 -1.67 50.18 44.59
N ASP A 789 -2.34 50.61 45.66
CA ASP A 789 -3.57 51.39 45.58
C ASP A 789 -4.62 50.65 44.72
N ILE A 790 -4.99 51.17 43.56
CA ILE A 790 -5.87 50.48 42.59
C ILE A 790 -5.11 49.66 41.54
N PHE A 791 -3.79 49.77 41.42
CA PHE A 791 -3.04 49.12 40.35
C PHE A 791 -2.59 47.71 40.74
N TYR A 792 -2.73 46.75 39.82
CA TYR A 792 -2.10 45.43 39.94
C TYR A 792 -1.26 45.09 38.71
N PHE A 793 -0.23 44.29 38.93
CA PHE A 793 0.61 43.67 37.93
C PHE A 793 0.79 42.20 38.30
N GLN A 794 0.63 41.30 37.33
CA GLN A 794 0.67 39.86 37.53
C GLN A 794 1.52 39.21 36.43
N ILE A 795 2.39 38.28 36.83
CA ILE A 795 3.06 37.33 35.94
C ILE A 795 2.58 35.95 36.38
N VAL A 796 2.18 35.11 35.42
CA VAL A 796 1.88 33.70 35.63
C VAL A 796 2.72 32.89 34.65
N LYS A 797 3.29 31.78 35.15
CA LYS A 797 3.82 30.68 34.35
C LYS A 797 3.15 29.41 34.85
N ASP A 798 2.33 28.78 34.02
CA ASP A 798 1.63 27.54 34.35
C ASP A 798 1.69 26.54 33.18
N THR A 799 0.90 25.46 33.24
CA THR A 799 0.79 24.47 32.15
C THR A 799 0.26 25.05 30.85
N PHE A 800 -0.31 26.27 30.86
CA PHE A 800 -0.76 27.00 29.68
C PHE A 800 0.29 27.98 29.13
N GLY A 801 1.50 27.99 29.71
CA GLY A 801 2.61 28.85 29.31
C GLY A 801 2.75 30.11 30.18
N GLU A 802 3.36 31.16 29.62
CA GLU A 802 3.64 32.41 30.33
C GLU A 802 2.64 33.51 29.95
N LYS A 803 2.18 34.26 30.95
CA LYS A 803 1.27 35.40 30.80
C LYS A 803 1.69 36.56 31.71
N VAL A 804 1.67 37.77 31.15
CA VAL A 804 1.77 39.02 31.91
C VAL A 804 0.46 39.77 31.80
N ALA A 805 -0.05 40.25 32.93
CA ALA A 805 -1.26 41.04 33.04
C ALA A 805 -1.02 42.29 33.90
N THR A 806 -1.72 43.37 33.58
CA THR A 806 -1.67 44.65 34.29
C THR A 806 -3.04 45.29 34.21
N GLY A 807 -3.50 45.93 35.28
CA GLY A 807 -4.85 46.47 35.34
C GLY A 807 -5.13 47.32 36.58
N PHE A 808 -6.38 47.75 36.68
CA PHE A 808 -6.90 48.54 37.78
C PHE A 808 -8.07 47.83 38.48
N GLN A 809 -7.98 47.73 39.80
CA GLN A 809 -8.97 47.17 40.71
C GLN A 809 -9.58 48.33 41.51
N ILE A 810 -10.81 48.72 41.14
CA ILE A 810 -11.58 49.73 41.87
C ILE A 810 -12.40 49.00 42.94
N ASN A 811 -11.95 49.07 44.19
CA ASN A 811 -12.77 48.66 45.33
C ASN A 811 -13.79 49.78 45.60
N LEU A 812 -15.07 49.52 45.33
CA LEU A 812 -16.21 50.37 45.68
C LEU A 812 -16.68 50.10 47.12
#